data_AF-A0AB74ITB6-F1
#
_entry.id   AF-A0AB74ITB6-F1
#
_cell.length_a   1.000
_cell.length_b   1.000
_cell.length_c   1.000
_cell.angle_alpha   90.00
_cell.angle_beta   90.00
_cell.angle_gamma   90.00
#
_symmetry.space_group_name_H-M   'P 1'
#
loop_
_entity.id
_entity.type
_entity.pdbx_description
1 polymer ?
#
loop_
_entity_poly.entity_id
_entity_poly.type
_entity_poly.pdbx_seq_one_letter_code
_entity_poly.pdbx_strand_id
1 'polypeptide(L)'
;MVWDKFNRSNGGVTIDFYPNTLDNIFWSKEGIVAVGGSDHVPRLKAIASDERRWDKINLKTNFFTIEEIQLQLPLTWKNFSVGEEMSEAYIHALDWSPPGLGKHKRSVLAVLTSNHILSIWECVGKPEIATDWVRSCVINHALQAHYKDMDKRDPEESEHDHFERLRAKQRIRAFTWSPSPPDPSLSGASGDCTARSPYLAVSNDRGEVLIIRLQTPYDVLEPETSHWTLSVAETFSVDVSETKQSPLSACMPVTFKWRSPFVDQLAWSPWALDSSNTLTSILAFTLQSSLQCTSVKLNELGTHTDVVTTSSALLLGEISDTQATGCMKWASKLNGTKEAFLVYPTRKSFYCLQAQPGLSLDIQISAQEINTPWDEIAGLCFVQDDNDNTSVQIAYHLGSGTDRITSLALPFTANSAVGSSTWQHDLLRGQRRFSDEYNLAGNVMARAYGLCTSPFGDMVAVNASFHPSDGVEYTTSSDEVSYLITSQCNDDLQFALAGSPSNPHELTAEALLSSLQSLSVREPEAFADENFVVEQVLQALDLAELPSSYSKLGQITEDTPVDLIVRQVRQNILFNRDSVHSRLSQLLKYVKGDIPKTPQLDATVVLKIVTEIARLPQFVADASFLSHSIMQIHCLILAKLQARGGNSDAEASTSEEEEIESCEICRKNIPFESLRWAKCVNNHQYPRCTLSFLAIQTPGTAKSCSICNAQYMNEFVMPAFKVPERREPTNLDTGAEEDDPMQGTSDQEPHVSLARILFAACDRCVCCGGKFTG
;
A
#
# COMPACT_ATOMS: atom_id res chain seq x y z
N MET A 1 10.35 25.68 21.98
CA MET A 1 10.87 26.66 20.99
C MET A 1 12.26 26.30 20.42
N VAL A 2 13.14 25.63 21.19
CA VAL A 2 14.46 25.16 20.70
C VAL A 2 14.35 23.82 19.95
N TRP A 3 13.46 22.92 20.36
CA TRP A 3 13.15 21.68 19.63
C TRP A 3 12.60 21.90 18.21
N ASP A 4 11.77 22.92 17.99
CA ASP A 4 11.31 23.30 16.65
C ASP A 4 12.45 23.67 15.69
N LYS A 5 13.57 24.21 16.22
CA LYS A 5 14.75 24.51 15.40
C LYS A 5 15.53 23.25 15.01
N PHE A 6 15.52 22.21 15.84
CA PHE A 6 16.15 20.92 15.54
C PHE A 6 15.31 20.04 14.63
N ASN A 7 13.99 20.00 14.84
CA ASN A 7 13.05 19.36 13.94
C ASN A 7 13.20 19.93 12.51
N ARG A 8 13.46 21.24 12.39
CA ARG A 8 13.80 21.88 11.12
C ARG A 8 15.16 21.50 10.53
N SER A 9 16.14 21.09 11.35
CA SER A 9 17.49 20.72 10.87
C SER A 9 17.67 19.21 10.65
N ASN A 10 16.88 18.37 11.32
CA ASN A 10 17.02 16.91 11.35
C ASN A 10 15.73 16.15 10.94
N GLY A 11 14.68 16.84 10.46
CA GLY A 11 13.47 16.20 9.95
C GLY A 11 12.50 15.61 10.99
N GLY A 12 12.79 15.77 12.29
CA GLY A 12 11.95 15.25 13.37
C GLY A 12 10.58 15.93 13.49
N VAL A 13 9.56 15.19 13.98
CA VAL A 13 8.17 15.66 14.08
C VAL A 13 7.57 15.27 15.42
N THR A 14 6.85 16.20 16.07
CA THR A 14 6.13 15.91 17.32
C THR A 14 4.75 15.29 17.09
N ILE A 15 4.41 14.30 17.92
CA ILE A 15 3.16 13.55 17.92
C ILE A 15 2.51 13.77 19.28
N ASP A 16 1.29 14.30 19.29
CA ASP A 16 0.65 14.87 20.47
C ASP A 16 -0.18 13.79 21.20
N PHE A 17 0.50 12.68 21.53
CA PHE A 17 0.03 11.57 22.37
C PHE A 17 1.19 10.60 22.68
N TYR A 18 1.05 9.79 23.74
CA TYR A 18 1.87 8.59 23.93
C TYR A 18 1.26 7.36 23.25
N PRO A 19 2.07 6.51 22.61
CA PRO A 19 1.60 5.20 22.15
C PRO A 19 1.34 4.23 23.29
N ASN A 20 0.28 3.43 23.16
CA ASN A 20 -0.06 2.37 24.12
C ASN A 20 0.29 0.96 23.63
N THR A 21 0.70 0.83 22.37
CA THR A 21 1.16 -0.43 21.78
C THR A 21 2.56 -0.27 21.24
N LEU A 22 3.30 -1.36 21.25
CA LEU A 22 4.56 -1.50 20.51
C LEU A 22 4.26 -1.78 19.04
N ASP A 23 5.27 -1.65 18.19
CA ASP A 23 5.20 -1.75 16.73
C ASP A 23 4.08 -0.87 16.16
N ASN A 24 4.11 0.42 16.50
CA ASN A 24 2.99 1.33 16.25
C ASN A 24 3.19 2.30 15.07
N ILE A 25 4.27 2.14 14.31
CA ILE A 25 4.65 3.04 13.22
C ILE A 25 4.87 2.26 11.92
N PHE A 26 4.24 2.71 10.85
CA PHE A 26 4.36 2.09 9.52
C PHE A 26 4.44 3.15 8.43
N TRP A 27 5.32 2.94 7.45
CA TRP A 27 5.53 3.86 6.34
C TRP A 27 4.95 3.27 5.06
N SER A 28 3.99 3.96 4.45
CA SER A 28 3.37 3.53 3.19
C SER A 28 4.33 3.69 2.03
N LYS A 29 4.13 2.89 0.96
CA LYS A 29 4.84 3.04 -0.32
C LYS A 29 4.63 4.40 -1.00
N GLU A 30 3.66 5.18 -0.53
CA GLU A 30 3.36 6.54 -0.98
C GLU A 30 4.15 7.62 -0.25
N GLY A 31 4.93 7.24 0.78
CA GLY A 31 5.67 8.20 1.59
C GLY A 31 4.86 8.76 2.76
N ILE A 32 3.73 8.15 3.13
CA ILE A 32 2.90 8.56 4.27
C ILE A 32 3.25 7.70 5.49
N VAL A 33 3.57 8.31 6.62
CA VAL A 33 3.83 7.60 7.89
C VAL A 33 2.55 7.56 8.72
N ALA A 34 2.15 6.38 9.17
CA ALA A 34 1.05 6.20 10.11
C ALA A 34 1.61 5.86 11.49
N VAL A 35 1.14 6.58 12.52
CA VAL A 35 1.48 6.31 13.93
C VAL A 35 0.20 6.10 14.73
N GLY A 36 0.09 4.94 15.39
CA GLY A 36 -1.02 4.62 16.28
C GLY A 36 -0.75 5.03 17.72
N GLY A 37 -1.75 5.58 18.40
CA GLY A 37 -1.69 5.81 19.84
C GLY A 37 -3.07 5.94 20.49
N SER A 38 -3.07 6.23 21.78
CA SER A 38 -4.25 6.07 22.63
C SER A 38 -4.13 6.85 23.92
N ASP A 39 -5.22 7.50 24.36
CA ASP A 39 -5.38 7.98 25.75
C ASP A 39 -6.85 8.07 26.22
N HIS A 40 -7.79 8.53 25.39
CA HIS A 40 -9.26 8.40 25.63
C HIS A 40 -10.08 8.21 24.34
N VAL A 41 -9.41 8.44 23.20
CA VAL A 41 -9.89 8.23 21.85
C VAL A 41 -8.66 7.77 21.07
N PRO A 42 -8.66 6.59 20.45
CA PRO A 42 -7.60 6.17 19.55
C PRO A 42 -7.44 7.17 18.42
N ARG A 43 -6.20 7.62 18.28
CA ARG A 43 -5.78 8.55 17.25
C ARG A 43 -4.76 7.86 16.39
N LEU A 44 -4.97 7.94 15.09
CA LEU A 44 -3.95 7.67 14.11
C LEU A 44 -3.42 9.00 13.61
N LYS A 45 -2.10 9.20 13.65
CA LYS A 45 -1.46 10.32 13.01
C LYS A 45 -0.91 9.89 11.66
N ALA A 46 -1.51 10.35 10.57
CA ALA A 46 -0.91 10.19 9.25
C ALA A 46 -0.06 11.42 8.96
N ILE A 47 1.15 11.19 8.46
CA ILE A 47 2.13 12.22 8.26
C ILE A 47 2.55 12.18 6.78
N ALA A 48 2.10 13.18 6.02
CA ALA A 48 2.44 13.32 4.61
C ALA A 48 3.66 14.24 4.44
N SER A 49 4.55 13.93 3.52
CA SER A 49 5.72 14.77 3.21
C SER A 49 5.31 15.87 2.22
N ASP A 50 5.21 17.12 2.69
CA ASP A 50 5.24 18.32 1.84
C ASP A 50 6.69 18.83 1.72
N GLU A 51 6.98 19.72 0.75
CA GLU A 51 8.27 20.25 0.29
C GLU A 51 9.17 20.88 1.39
N ARG A 52 9.56 20.10 2.42
CA ARG A 52 10.37 20.37 3.64
C ARG A 52 9.62 20.23 4.98
N ARG A 53 8.35 19.81 5.02
CA ARG A 53 7.61 19.61 6.28
C ARG A 53 6.64 18.45 6.19
N TRP A 54 6.61 17.71 7.27
CA TRP A 54 5.62 16.70 7.56
C TRP A 54 4.29 17.35 7.97
N ASP A 55 3.25 17.15 7.16
CA ASP A 55 1.88 17.56 7.48
C ASP A 55 1.23 16.54 8.41
N LYS A 56 0.50 17.02 9.41
CA LYS A 56 -0.05 16.20 10.49
C LYS A 56 -1.57 16.15 10.38
N ILE A 57 -2.13 14.95 10.23
CA ILE A 57 -3.57 14.71 10.36
C ILE A 57 -3.87 13.73 11.49
N ASN A 58 -4.98 13.90 12.19
CA ASN A 58 -5.43 12.99 13.23
C ASN A 58 -6.74 12.31 12.79
N LEU A 59 -6.72 10.98 12.66
CA LEU A 59 -7.91 10.18 12.39
C LEU A 59 -8.38 9.52 13.69
N LYS A 60 -9.68 9.56 13.96
CA LYS A 60 -10.29 8.91 15.13
C LYS A 60 -10.88 7.57 14.71
N THR A 61 -10.23 6.47 15.08
CA THR A 61 -10.54 5.15 14.51
C THR A 61 -11.54 4.33 15.31
N ASN A 62 -11.88 4.72 16.55
CA ASN A 62 -12.87 4.04 17.40
C ASN A 62 -14.34 4.42 17.12
N PHE A 63 -14.61 5.46 16.34
CA PHE A 63 -15.99 5.84 16.09
C PHE A 63 -16.58 4.88 15.07
N PHE A 64 -17.42 3.95 15.55
CA PHE A 64 -18.19 3.04 14.73
C PHE A 64 -19.66 3.49 14.69
N THR A 65 -20.26 3.40 13.51
CA THR A 65 -21.69 3.55 13.31
C THR A 65 -22.40 2.25 13.73
N ILE A 66 -23.71 2.33 13.94
CA ILE A 66 -24.55 1.16 14.27
C ILE A 66 -24.59 0.16 13.11
N GLU A 67 -24.41 0.63 11.88
CA GLU A 67 -24.35 -0.22 10.68
C GLU A 67 -23.05 -1.01 10.62
N GLU A 68 -21.93 -0.41 11.07
CA GLU A 68 -20.63 -1.07 11.12
C GLU A 68 -20.53 -2.08 12.26
N ILE A 69 -21.01 -1.71 13.45
CA ILE A 69 -21.04 -2.59 14.62
C ILE A 69 -22.43 -2.53 15.26
N GLN A 70 -23.14 -3.66 15.16
CA GLN A 70 -24.46 -3.79 15.79
C GLN A 70 -24.33 -3.84 17.31
N LEU A 71 -25.29 -3.23 18.01
CA LEU A 71 -25.40 -3.34 19.47
C LEU A 71 -25.80 -4.76 19.85
N GLN A 72 -24.97 -5.42 20.66
CA GLN A 72 -25.17 -6.80 21.09
C GLN A 72 -25.12 -6.90 22.62
N LEU A 73 -25.79 -7.92 23.17
CA LEU A 73 -25.74 -8.22 24.60
C LEU A 73 -24.41 -8.91 24.96
N PRO A 74 -23.90 -8.74 26.20
CA PRO A 74 -22.69 -9.42 26.62
C PRO A 74 -22.78 -10.94 26.51
N LEU A 75 -21.71 -11.56 26.01
CA LEU A 75 -21.59 -13.03 25.99
C LEU A 75 -21.44 -13.62 27.41
N THR A 76 -21.77 -14.90 27.54
CA THR A 76 -21.51 -15.67 28.76
C THR A 76 -20.01 -15.75 29.07
N TRP A 77 -19.67 -16.04 30.32
CA TRP A 77 -18.28 -16.20 30.78
C TRP A 77 -17.44 -17.20 29.96
N LYS A 78 -18.06 -18.12 29.24
CA LYS A 78 -17.38 -19.08 28.35
C LYS A 78 -16.72 -18.38 27.16
N ASN A 79 -17.37 -17.35 26.63
CA ASN A 79 -16.95 -16.64 25.42
C ASN A 79 -16.75 -15.14 25.64
N PHE A 80 -16.93 -14.63 26.86
CA PHE A 80 -16.75 -13.22 27.20
C PHE A 80 -15.36 -12.72 26.82
N SER A 81 -15.28 -11.57 26.14
CA SER A 81 -14.03 -10.86 25.88
C SER A 81 -14.10 -9.44 26.43
N VAL A 82 -13.14 -9.07 27.27
CA VAL A 82 -12.97 -7.69 27.75
C VAL A 82 -12.76 -6.73 26.57
N GLY A 83 -12.08 -7.19 25.52
CA GLY A 83 -11.87 -6.43 24.30
C GLY A 83 -13.20 -6.05 23.65
N GLU A 84 -14.01 -7.05 23.32
CA GLU A 84 -15.27 -6.82 22.61
C GLU A 84 -16.30 -6.05 23.46
N GLU A 85 -16.44 -6.39 24.74
CA GLU A 85 -17.57 -5.94 25.56
C GLU A 85 -17.29 -4.65 26.35
N MET A 86 -16.03 -4.35 26.65
CA MET A 86 -15.66 -3.25 27.56
C MET A 86 -14.63 -2.28 26.97
N SER A 87 -14.03 -2.59 25.82
CA SER A 87 -12.93 -1.78 25.32
C SER A 87 -13.40 -0.50 24.64
N GLU A 88 -12.60 0.56 24.76
CA GLU A 88 -12.78 1.83 24.05
C GLU A 88 -12.29 1.77 22.58
N ALA A 89 -12.02 0.57 22.07
CA ALA A 89 -11.55 0.28 20.72
C ALA A 89 -10.24 1.01 20.36
N TYR A 90 -9.28 1.08 21.29
CA TYR A 90 -7.95 1.64 21.04
C TYR A 90 -7.21 0.88 19.93
N ILE A 91 -6.25 1.53 19.26
CA ILE A 91 -5.48 0.91 18.18
C ILE A 91 -4.60 -0.20 18.78
N HIS A 92 -4.81 -1.43 18.31
CA HIS A 92 -4.02 -2.59 18.71
C HIS A 92 -2.88 -2.86 17.72
N ALA A 93 -3.19 -2.82 16.42
CA ALA A 93 -2.22 -2.97 15.34
C ALA A 93 -2.69 -2.18 14.11
N LEU A 94 -1.76 -1.79 13.25
CA LEU A 94 -2.05 -1.11 11.98
C LEU A 94 -1.01 -1.49 10.94
N ASP A 95 -1.36 -1.47 9.66
CA ASP A 95 -0.40 -1.69 8.58
C ASP A 95 -0.94 -1.17 7.24
N TRP A 96 -0.04 -0.76 6.35
CA TRP A 96 -0.39 -0.28 5.02
C TRP A 96 -0.51 -1.43 4.04
N SER A 97 -1.56 -1.41 3.22
CA SER A 97 -1.65 -2.32 2.09
C SER A 97 -0.58 -2.00 1.04
N PRO A 98 -0.20 -2.98 0.21
CA PRO A 98 0.42 -2.67 -1.07
C PRO A 98 -0.46 -1.70 -1.89
N PRO A 99 0.14 -0.85 -2.73
CA PRO A 99 -0.61 0.09 -3.54
C PRO A 99 -1.48 -0.64 -4.57
N GLY A 100 -2.69 -0.11 -4.83
CA GLY A 100 -3.60 -0.68 -5.82
C GLY A 100 -5.05 -0.85 -5.35
N LEU A 101 -5.28 -0.76 -4.04
CA LEU A 101 -6.58 -0.98 -3.42
C LEU A 101 -7.46 0.26 -3.37
N GLY A 102 -6.91 1.36 -2.88
CA GLY A 102 -7.67 2.59 -2.66
C GLY A 102 -7.95 3.31 -3.98
N LYS A 103 -8.81 4.32 -3.90
CA LYS A 103 -9.11 5.21 -5.04
C LYS A 103 -7.82 5.70 -5.71
N HIS A 104 -7.80 5.71 -7.04
CA HIS A 104 -6.61 6.00 -7.86
C HIS A 104 -5.44 5.03 -7.66
N LYS A 105 -5.74 3.77 -7.32
CA LYS A 105 -4.76 2.69 -7.07
C LYS A 105 -3.75 3.08 -5.98
N ARG A 106 -4.25 3.71 -4.91
CA ARG A 106 -3.46 4.09 -3.73
C ARG A 106 -3.36 2.96 -2.69
N SER A 107 -2.46 3.08 -1.74
CA SER A 107 -2.44 2.23 -0.54
C SER A 107 -3.60 2.57 0.39
N VAL A 108 -4.17 1.57 1.06
CA VAL A 108 -5.15 1.73 2.14
C VAL A 108 -4.53 1.32 3.47
N LEU A 109 -5.10 1.81 4.57
CA LEU A 109 -4.62 1.51 5.91
C LEU A 109 -5.54 0.51 6.60
N ALA A 110 -5.00 -0.62 7.04
CA ALA A 110 -5.70 -1.51 7.95
C ALA A 110 -5.47 -1.07 9.40
N VAL A 111 -6.53 -1.03 10.19
CA VAL A 111 -6.49 -0.72 11.62
C VAL A 111 -7.27 -1.78 12.40
N LEU A 112 -6.54 -2.56 13.19
CA LEU A 112 -7.09 -3.48 14.18
C LEU A 112 -7.25 -2.75 15.51
N THR A 113 -8.46 -2.77 16.04
CA THR A 113 -8.80 -2.15 17.31
C THR A 113 -8.96 -3.19 18.41
N SER A 114 -8.81 -2.77 19.67
CA SER A 114 -8.80 -3.63 20.86
C SER A 114 -10.11 -4.38 21.12
N ASN A 115 -11.21 -3.96 20.46
CA ASN A 115 -12.48 -4.68 20.43
C ASN A 115 -12.54 -5.80 19.37
N HIS A 116 -11.40 -6.19 18.80
CA HIS A 116 -11.24 -7.26 17.80
C HIS A 116 -11.83 -6.94 16.42
N ILE A 117 -12.02 -5.65 16.12
CA ILE A 117 -12.53 -5.19 14.84
C ILE A 117 -11.38 -4.69 13.97
N LEU A 118 -11.27 -5.28 12.77
CA LEU A 118 -10.33 -4.87 11.73
C LEU A 118 -11.06 -4.05 10.68
N SER A 119 -10.60 -2.81 10.48
CA SER A 119 -11.20 -1.86 9.55
C SER A 119 -10.19 -1.40 8.51
N ILE A 120 -10.66 -1.15 7.28
CA ILE A 120 -9.87 -0.60 6.18
C ILE A 120 -10.23 0.88 6.01
N TRP A 121 -9.22 1.73 5.98
CA TRP A 121 -9.32 3.17 5.79
C TRP A 121 -8.68 3.58 4.47
N GLU A 122 -9.39 4.38 3.69
CA GLU A 122 -8.88 4.91 2.43
C GLU A 122 -8.98 6.43 2.36
N CYS A 123 -8.11 7.03 1.54
CA CYS A 123 -8.18 8.43 1.19
C CYS A 123 -8.93 8.60 -0.15
N VAL A 124 -10.13 9.15 -0.12
CA VAL A 124 -10.96 9.39 -1.32
C VAL A 124 -10.67 10.73 -2.00
N GLY A 125 -9.90 11.61 -1.35
CA GLY A 125 -9.55 12.94 -1.82
C GLY A 125 -8.06 13.21 -1.69
N LYS A 126 -7.70 14.19 -0.86
CA LYS A 126 -6.34 14.62 -0.60
C LYS A 126 -5.80 14.03 0.72
N PRO A 127 -4.63 13.37 0.72
CA PRO A 127 -4.06 12.78 1.93
C PRO A 127 -3.86 13.77 3.07
N GLU A 128 -3.66 15.06 2.78
CA GLU A 128 -3.41 16.10 3.77
C GLU A 128 -4.69 16.56 4.51
N ILE A 129 -5.87 16.12 4.05
CA ILE A 129 -7.16 16.53 4.59
C ILE A 129 -7.78 15.38 5.39
N ALA A 130 -7.92 15.55 6.70
CA ALA A 130 -8.44 14.51 7.59
C ALA A 130 -9.86 14.02 7.22
N THR A 131 -10.72 14.88 6.65
CA THR A 131 -12.10 14.50 6.24
C THR A 131 -12.15 13.65 4.97
N ASP A 132 -11.06 13.60 4.22
CA ASP A 132 -10.97 12.80 2.99
C ASP A 132 -10.58 11.35 3.27
N TRP A 133 -10.24 11.04 4.54
CA TRP A 133 -10.02 9.69 5.01
C TRP A 133 -11.32 9.10 5.55
N VAL A 134 -11.74 7.98 4.97
CA VAL A 134 -13.00 7.30 5.32
C VAL A 134 -12.75 5.84 5.64
N ARG A 135 -13.56 5.26 6.54
CA ARG A 135 -13.58 3.82 6.76
C ARG A 135 -14.39 3.17 5.63
N SER A 136 -13.71 2.40 4.79
CA SER A 136 -14.30 1.81 3.58
C SER A 136 -15.03 0.51 3.86
N CYS A 137 -14.47 -0.34 4.73
CA CYS A 137 -15.07 -1.61 5.09
C CYS A 137 -14.57 -2.15 6.44
N VAL A 138 -15.33 -3.11 6.99
CA VAL A 138 -15.01 -3.86 8.22
C VAL A 138 -14.84 -5.33 7.86
N ILE A 139 -13.65 -5.87 8.11
CA ILE A 139 -13.27 -7.22 7.69
C ILE A 139 -14.08 -8.29 8.43
N ASN A 140 -14.50 -8.03 9.67
CA ASN A 140 -15.30 -8.95 10.47
C ASN A 140 -16.63 -9.35 9.81
N HIS A 141 -17.20 -8.50 8.94
CA HIS A 141 -18.42 -8.82 8.19
C HIS A 141 -18.20 -9.96 7.19
N ALA A 142 -17.00 -10.06 6.62
CA ALA A 142 -16.63 -11.16 5.72
C ALA A 142 -16.56 -12.50 6.49
N LEU A 143 -16.02 -12.49 7.71
CA LEU A 143 -16.00 -13.65 8.60
C LEU A 143 -17.44 -14.05 8.97
N GLN A 144 -18.29 -13.08 9.32
CA GLN A 144 -19.69 -13.33 9.64
C GLN A 144 -20.43 -13.98 8.47
N ALA A 145 -20.24 -13.48 7.24
CA ALA A 145 -20.83 -14.05 6.04
C ALA A 145 -20.33 -15.47 5.77
N HIS A 146 -19.02 -15.70 5.89
CA HIS A 146 -18.40 -17.01 5.68
C HIS A 146 -18.93 -18.07 6.64
N TYR A 147 -18.95 -17.80 7.94
CA TYR A 147 -19.42 -18.79 8.91
C TYR A 147 -20.93 -18.99 8.88
N LYS A 148 -21.71 -17.99 8.44
CA LYS A 148 -23.15 -18.17 8.24
C LYS A 148 -23.47 -19.23 7.17
N ASP A 149 -22.61 -19.36 6.15
CA ASP A 149 -22.77 -20.34 5.07
C ASP A 149 -22.13 -21.70 5.41
N MET A 150 -20.93 -21.68 5.99
CA MET A 150 -20.11 -22.88 6.20
C MET A 150 -20.36 -23.61 7.52
N ASP A 151 -20.69 -22.89 8.60
CA ASP A 151 -20.75 -23.47 9.95
C ASP A 151 -22.15 -24.05 10.22
N LYS A 152 -22.24 -25.38 10.24
CA LYS A 152 -23.49 -26.09 10.58
C LYS A 152 -23.53 -26.32 12.09
N ARG A 153 -24.66 -25.98 12.70
CA ARG A 153 -24.91 -26.28 14.11
C ARG A 153 -24.85 -27.78 14.36
N ASP A 154 -24.04 -28.19 15.34
CA ASP A 154 -24.04 -29.57 15.81
C ASP A 154 -25.39 -29.91 16.45
N PRO A 155 -25.97 -31.11 16.21
CA PRO A 155 -27.28 -31.47 16.74
C PRO A 155 -27.39 -31.37 18.27
N GLU A 156 -26.27 -31.56 18.96
CA GLU A 156 -26.13 -31.52 20.42
C GLU A 156 -25.89 -30.10 20.96
N GLU A 157 -25.53 -29.13 20.12
CA GLU A 157 -25.22 -27.76 20.51
C GLU A 157 -26.51 -26.92 20.61
N SER A 158 -26.66 -26.18 21.72
CA SER A 158 -27.79 -25.26 21.88
C SER A 158 -27.70 -24.09 20.89
N GLU A 159 -28.84 -23.50 20.49
CA GLU A 159 -28.83 -22.32 19.60
C GLU A 159 -28.04 -21.15 20.21
N HIS A 160 -28.09 -21.02 21.53
CA HIS A 160 -27.35 -20.00 22.26
C HIS A 160 -25.84 -20.25 22.20
N ASP A 161 -25.38 -21.46 22.52
CA ASP A 161 -23.96 -21.84 22.43
C ASP A 161 -23.42 -21.67 21.01
N HIS A 162 -24.21 -22.08 20.01
CA HIS A 162 -23.87 -21.93 18.60
C HIS A 162 -23.66 -20.45 18.22
N PHE A 163 -24.60 -19.58 18.62
CA PHE A 163 -24.48 -18.14 18.39
C PHE A 163 -23.24 -17.55 19.04
N GLU A 164 -22.97 -17.85 20.32
CA GLU A 164 -21.78 -17.34 21.00
C GLU A 164 -20.49 -17.83 20.37
N ARG A 165 -20.47 -19.10 19.91
CA ARG A 165 -19.32 -19.68 19.22
C ARG A 165 -19.05 -18.97 17.89
N LEU A 166 -20.08 -18.71 17.10
CA LEU A 166 -19.96 -17.95 15.84
C LEU A 166 -19.49 -16.53 16.06
N ARG A 167 -19.99 -15.85 17.10
CA ARG A 167 -19.54 -14.50 17.46
C ARG A 167 -18.07 -14.49 17.87
N ALA A 168 -17.62 -15.46 18.66
CA ALA A 168 -16.21 -15.60 19.00
C ALA A 168 -15.31 -15.85 17.76
N LYS A 169 -15.79 -16.62 16.78
CA LYS A 169 -15.07 -16.86 15.51
C LYS A 169 -14.88 -15.59 14.66
N GLN A 170 -15.70 -14.55 14.86
CA GLN A 170 -15.60 -13.28 14.13
C GLN A 170 -14.56 -12.33 14.72
N ARG A 171 -14.03 -12.60 15.91
CA ARG A 171 -13.03 -11.73 16.57
C ARG A 171 -11.67 -11.91 15.92
N ILE A 172 -11.13 -10.85 15.36
CA ILE A 172 -9.80 -10.85 14.76
C ILE A 172 -8.74 -10.56 15.83
N ARG A 173 -7.69 -11.38 15.85
CA ARG A 173 -6.58 -11.30 16.82
C ARG A 173 -5.31 -10.70 16.23
N ALA A 174 -4.94 -11.10 15.02
CA ALA A 174 -3.82 -10.56 14.27
C ALA A 174 -4.18 -10.51 12.78
N PHE A 175 -3.43 -9.72 12.02
CA PHE A 175 -3.55 -9.67 10.57
C PHE A 175 -2.18 -9.37 9.91
N THR A 176 -2.05 -9.71 8.63
CA THR A 176 -0.91 -9.30 7.80
C THR A 176 -1.36 -9.20 6.33
N TRP A 177 -0.87 -8.18 5.62
CA TRP A 177 -1.08 -8.08 4.19
C TRP A 177 -0.23 -9.10 3.43
N SER A 178 -0.76 -9.63 2.33
CA SER A 178 0.06 -10.26 1.30
C SER A 178 0.86 -9.15 0.58
N PRO A 179 2.18 -9.29 0.39
CA PRO A 179 2.94 -8.42 -0.52
C PRO A 179 2.37 -8.50 -1.95
N SER A 180 2.66 -7.50 -2.79
CA SER A 180 2.29 -7.62 -4.20
C SER A 180 3.16 -8.68 -4.87
N PRO A 181 2.57 -9.54 -5.71
CA PRO A 181 3.37 -10.46 -6.52
C PRO A 181 4.25 -9.66 -7.49
N PRO A 182 5.42 -10.23 -7.89
CA PRO A 182 6.25 -9.62 -8.92
C PRO A 182 5.45 -9.47 -10.23
N ASP A 183 5.48 -8.29 -10.85
CA ASP A 183 4.79 -8.05 -12.11
C ASP A 183 5.58 -8.68 -13.28
N PRO A 184 4.99 -9.62 -14.04
CA PRO A 184 5.62 -10.19 -15.23
C PRO A 184 5.79 -9.18 -16.37
N SER A 185 5.23 -7.96 -16.27
CA SER A 185 5.36 -6.91 -17.29
C SER A 185 6.81 -6.53 -17.61
N LEU A 186 7.76 -6.79 -16.71
CA LEU A 186 9.19 -6.57 -16.92
C LEU A 186 9.98 -7.80 -17.40
N SER A 187 9.51 -9.03 -17.16
CA SER A 187 10.33 -10.23 -17.45
C SER A 187 10.14 -10.83 -18.84
N GLY A 188 9.35 -10.19 -19.72
CA GLY A 188 9.02 -10.75 -21.04
C GLY A 188 8.26 -12.08 -20.96
N ALA A 189 7.86 -12.53 -19.77
CA ALA A 189 7.13 -13.76 -19.55
C ALA A 189 5.62 -13.52 -19.76
N SER A 190 5.01 -14.45 -20.50
CA SER A 190 3.62 -14.48 -20.94
C SER A 190 2.59 -14.78 -19.83
N GLY A 191 2.85 -14.43 -18.57
CA GLY A 191 1.90 -14.63 -17.45
C GLY A 191 1.19 -13.34 -17.08
N ASP A 192 -0.12 -13.37 -16.81
CA ASP A 192 -0.96 -12.23 -16.40
C ASP A 192 -0.88 -12.00 -14.88
N CYS A 193 -0.29 -10.89 -14.40
CA CYS A 193 -0.36 -10.57 -12.96
C CYS A 193 -0.75 -9.13 -12.62
N THR A 194 -1.20 -8.32 -13.60
CA THR A 194 -1.62 -6.94 -13.35
C THR A 194 -3.02 -6.79 -12.76
N ALA A 195 -3.76 -7.90 -12.57
CA ALA A 195 -5.19 -7.91 -12.22
C ALA A 195 -5.54 -8.63 -10.90
N ARG A 196 -4.58 -8.97 -10.03
CA ARG A 196 -4.90 -9.79 -8.85
C ARG A 196 -5.25 -8.97 -7.62
N SER A 197 -6.47 -9.20 -7.13
CA SER A 197 -6.99 -8.75 -5.84
C SER A 197 -5.96 -9.05 -4.73
N PRO A 198 -5.60 -8.07 -3.90
CA PRO A 198 -4.70 -8.31 -2.80
C PRO A 198 -5.39 -9.13 -1.71
N TYR A 199 -4.56 -9.96 -1.07
CA TYR A 199 -4.99 -10.85 0.00
C TYR A 199 -4.57 -10.30 1.35
N LEU A 200 -5.37 -10.63 2.36
CA LEU A 200 -5.15 -10.28 3.76
C LEU A 200 -5.33 -11.55 4.58
N ALA A 201 -4.30 -11.96 5.33
CA ALA A 201 -4.44 -13.05 6.29
C ALA A 201 -4.90 -12.49 7.63
N VAL A 202 -5.88 -13.12 8.26
CA VAL A 202 -6.36 -12.79 9.60
C VAL A 202 -6.43 -14.05 10.47
N SER A 203 -6.16 -13.90 11.76
CA SER A 203 -6.40 -14.96 12.74
C SER A 203 -7.62 -14.65 13.60
N ASN A 204 -8.33 -15.69 14.02
CA ASN A 204 -9.47 -15.55 14.92
C ASN A 204 -9.21 -16.10 16.34
N ASP A 205 -10.19 -15.89 17.23
CA ASP A 205 -10.15 -16.34 18.63
C ASP A 205 -10.18 -17.87 18.81
N ARG A 206 -10.39 -18.63 17.74
CA ARG A 206 -10.49 -20.10 17.73
C ARG A 206 -9.27 -20.81 17.15
N GLY A 207 -8.21 -20.08 16.78
CA GLY A 207 -7.02 -20.68 16.21
C GLY A 207 -7.15 -21.02 14.73
N GLU A 208 -8.10 -20.40 14.04
CA GLU A 208 -8.25 -20.49 12.60
C GLU A 208 -7.56 -19.28 11.97
N VAL A 209 -6.90 -19.51 10.83
CA VAL A 209 -6.34 -18.46 9.99
C VAL A 209 -7.13 -18.45 8.69
N LEU A 210 -7.60 -17.27 8.30
CA LEU A 210 -8.40 -17.04 7.11
C LEU A 210 -7.65 -16.12 6.17
N ILE A 211 -7.62 -16.45 4.88
CA ILE A 211 -7.12 -15.61 3.81
C ILE A 211 -8.30 -14.94 3.14
N ILE A 212 -8.33 -13.62 3.19
CA ILE A 212 -9.42 -12.78 2.69
C ILE A 212 -8.99 -12.14 1.39
N ARG A 213 -9.84 -12.25 0.37
CA ARG A 213 -9.71 -11.53 -0.90
C ARG A 213 -10.48 -10.22 -0.81
N LEU A 214 -9.81 -9.12 -1.13
CA LEU A 214 -10.43 -7.79 -1.19
C LEU A 214 -10.63 -7.39 -2.65
N GLN A 215 -11.86 -7.10 -3.03
CA GLN A 215 -12.20 -6.51 -4.32
C GLN A 215 -12.62 -5.05 -4.12
N THR A 216 -11.88 -4.16 -4.79
CA THR A 216 -12.05 -2.72 -4.72
C THR A 216 -13.10 -2.25 -5.73
N PRO A 217 -13.93 -1.23 -5.40
CA PRO A 217 -14.87 -0.64 -6.36
C PRO A 217 -14.17 0.21 -7.44
N TYR A 218 -12.84 0.38 -7.35
CA TYR A 218 -12.05 1.21 -8.27
C TYR A 218 -11.42 0.40 -9.40
N ASP A 219 -12.14 -0.59 -9.93
CA ASP A 219 -11.76 -1.28 -11.15
C ASP A 219 -12.45 -0.65 -12.38
N VAL A 220 -11.63 -0.15 -13.30
CA VAL A 220 -12.10 0.52 -14.52
C VAL A 220 -12.51 -0.48 -15.60
N LEU A 221 -11.96 -1.69 -15.55
CA LEU A 221 -12.25 -2.76 -16.52
C LEU A 221 -13.47 -3.56 -16.09
N GLU A 222 -13.59 -3.82 -14.78
CA GLU A 222 -14.68 -4.56 -14.16
C GLU A 222 -15.45 -3.68 -13.15
N PRO A 223 -16.30 -2.73 -13.60
CA PRO A 223 -17.10 -1.89 -12.71
C PRO A 223 -18.27 -2.65 -12.06
N GLU A 224 -18.14 -3.96 -11.85
CA GLU A 224 -19.21 -4.86 -11.37
C GLU A 224 -19.72 -4.47 -9.98
N THR A 225 -18.89 -3.81 -9.16
CA THR A 225 -19.20 -3.50 -7.77
C THR A 225 -19.06 -2.01 -7.48
N SER A 226 -20.12 -1.40 -6.96
CA SER A 226 -20.12 -0.01 -6.46
C SER A 226 -19.56 0.10 -5.04
N HIS A 227 -19.31 -1.03 -4.37
CA HIS A 227 -18.87 -1.12 -2.98
C HIS A 227 -17.74 -2.15 -2.85
N TRP A 228 -16.94 -1.98 -1.79
CA TRP A 228 -15.93 -2.95 -1.40
C TRP A 228 -16.55 -4.32 -1.16
N THR A 229 -16.05 -5.33 -1.87
CA THR A 229 -16.52 -6.71 -1.74
C THR A 229 -15.44 -7.55 -1.10
N LEU A 230 -15.80 -8.27 -0.04
CA LEU A 230 -14.90 -9.07 0.77
C LEU A 230 -15.35 -10.53 0.72
N SER A 231 -14.42 -11.44 0.46
CA SER A 231 -14.67 -12.88 0.49
C SER A 231 -13.53 -13.64 1.14
N VAL A 232 -13.85 -14.73 1.82
CA VAL A 232 -12.85 -15.65 2.37
C VAL A 232 -12.44 -16.60 1.25
N ALA A 233 -11.17 -16.52 0.85
CA ALA A 233 -10.60 -17.34 -0.22
C ALA A 233 -10.15 -18.71 0.28
N GLU A 234 -9.59 -18.79 1.48
CA GLU A 234 -9.07 -20.03 2.07
C GLU A 234 -9.11 -19.93 3.60
N THR A 235 -9.35 -21.06 4.27
CA THR A 235 -9.35 -21.16 5.74
C THR A 235 -8.64 -22.43 6.18
N PHE A 236 -7.77 -22.33 7.19
CA PHE A 236 -7.19 -23.50 7.83
C PHE A 236 -7.16 -23.35 9.36
N SER A 237 -7.33 -24.47 10.05
CA SER A 237 -7.24 -24.54 11.52
C SER A 237 -5.84 -24.92 11.95
N VAL A 238 -5.35 -24.32 13.03
CA VAL A 238 -4.05 -24.65 13.60
C VAL A 238 -4.24 -25.54 14.82
N ASP A 239 -3.77 -26.79 14.74
CA ASP A 239 -3.86 -27.73 15.86
C ASP A 239 -2.90 -27.33 16.99
N VAL A 240 -3.43 -27.33 18.23
CA VAL A 240 -2.62 -27.18 19.43
C VAL A 240 -1.96 -28.51 19.75
N SER A 241 -0.63 -28.57 19.68
CA SER A 241 0.10 -29.74 20.20
C SER A 241 -0.13 -29.86 21.72
N GLU A 242 -0.76 -30.94 22.17
CA GLU A 242 -1.05 -31.22 23.59
C GLU A 242 0.21 -31.34 24.48
N THR A 243 1.40 -31.31 23.86
CA THR A 243 2.68 -31.75 24.45
C THR A 243 3.36 -30.74 25.40
N LYS A 244 2.91 -29.48 25.47
CA LYS A 244 3.49 -28.47 26.39
C LYS A 244 2.51 -28.04 27.49
N GLN A 245 1.97 -28.96 28.28
CA GLN A 245 1.40 -28.56 29.58
C GLN A 245 2.51 -27.92 30.42
N SER A 246 2.42 -26.63 30.72
CA SER A 246 3.37 -26.04 31.67
C SER A 246 3.16 -26.68 33.04
N PRO A 247 4.21 -26.86 33.85
CA PRO A 247 4.05 -27.32 35.23
C PRO A 247 3.16 -26.37 36.06
N LEU A 248 3.08 -25.08 35.69
CA LEU A 248 2.18 -24.11 36.32
C LEU A 248 0.70 -24.39 36.06
N SER A 249 0.36 -24.94 34.89
CA SER A 249 -1.02 -25.36 34.56
C SER A 249 -1.53 -26.51 35.42
N ALA A 250 -0.63 -27.28 36.06
CA ALA A 250 -1.01 -28.33 37.01
C ALA A 250 -1.38 -27.77 38.40
N CYS A 251 -0.97 -26.54 38.73
CA CYS A 251 -1.21 -25.89 40.02
C CYS A 251 -2.36 -24.88 39.99
N MET A 252 -2.88 -24.55 38.81
CA MET A 252 -4.01 -23.62 38.65
C MET A 252 -5.34 -24.38 38.64
N PRO A 253 -6.42 -23.80 39.21
CA PRO A 253 -7.76 -24.40 39.12
C PRO A 253 -8.12 -24.72 37.67
N VAL A 254 -8.86 -25.82 37.43
CA VAL A 254 -9.29 -26.23 36.08
C VAL A 254 -10.07 -25.13 35.35
N THR A 255 -10.69 -24.21 36.11
CA THR A 255 -11.39 -23.01 35.63
C THR A 255 -10.47 -21.90 35.10
N PHE A 256 -9.15 -21.98 35.35
CA PHE A 256 -8.11 -21.01 34.96
C PHE A 256 -7.19 -21.55 33.84
N LYS A 257 -7.68 -22.42 32.95
CA LYS A 257 -6.95 -22.80 31.73
C LYS A 257 -6.93 -21.63 30.72
N TRP A 258 -6.12 -20.60 30.99
CA TRP A 258 -5.90 -19.42 30.14
C TRP A 258 -5.06 -19.71 28.87
N ARG A 259 -5.25 -20.85 28.22
CA ARG A 259 -4.66 -21.06 26.89
C ARG A 259 -5.76 -21.03 25.85
N SER A 260 -6.12 -19.82 25.49
CA SER A 260 -6.88 -19.56 24.27
C SER A 260 -6.00 -20.00 23.08
N PRO A 261 -6.48 -20.92 22.23
CA PRO A 261 -5.70 -21.50 21.16
C PRO A 261 -5.67 -20.58 19.95
N PHE A 262 -5.48 -19.27 20.12
CA PHE A 262 -5.45 -18.34 18.98
C PHE A 262 -4.03 -18.06 18.51
N VAL A 263 -3.93 -17.77 17.22
CA VAL A 263 -2.71 -17.27 16.60
C VAL A 263 -2.56 -15.79 16.97
N ASP A 264 -1.45 -15.46 17.63
CA ASP A 264 -1.16 -14.13 18.20
C ASP A 264 -0.33 -13.23 17.27
N GLN A 265 0.45 -13.79 16.35
CA GLN A 265 1.19 -13.05 15.34
C GLN A 265 1.10 -13.73 13.97
N LEU A 266 1.10 -12.91 12.92
CA LEU A 266 1.12 -13.32 11.52
C LEU A 266 2.17 -12.50 10.77
N ALA A 267 2.92 -13.14 9.87
CA ALA A 267 3.82 -12.45 8.95
C ALA A 267 3.85 -13.17 7.60
N TRP A 268 3.71 -12.42 6.51
CA TRP A 268 3.64 -12.94 5.15
C TRP A 268 4.93 -12.61 4.37
N SER A 269 5.59 -13.62 3.78
CA SER A 269 6.81 -13.43 3.00
C SER A 269 6.54 -12.82 1.61
N PRO A 270 7.56 -12.23 0.96
CA PRO A 270 7.48 -11.91 -0.47
C PRO A 270 7.14 -13.14 -1.32
N TRP A 271 6.53 -12.89 -2.49
CA TRP A 271 6.21 -13.94 -3.46
C TRP A 271 7.43 -14.35 -4.28
N ALA A 272 7.57 -15.63 -4.54
CA ALA A 272 8.52 -16.17 -5.52
C ALA A 272 7.79 -17.05 -6.54
N LEU A 273 8.33 -17.08 -7.76
CA LEU A 273 7.92 -18.05 -8.78
C LEU A 273 8.65 -19.36 -8.53
N ASP A 274 7.88 -20.44 -8.40
CA ASP A 274 8.44 -21.78 -8.32
C ASP A 274 8.93 -22.28 -9.70
N SER A 275 9.53 -23.48 -9.73
CA SER A 275 9.98 -24.11 -10.98
C SER A 275 8.87 -24.37 -11.99
N SER A 276 7.61 -24.38 -11.55
CA SER A 276 6.42 -24.54 -12.40
C SER A 276 5.79 -23.21 -12.82
N ASN A 277 6.46 -22.09 -12.55
CA ASN A 277 6.00 -20.73 -12.83
C ASN A 277 4.69 -20.38 -12.09
N THR A 278 4.45 -20.99 -10.93
CA THR A 278 3.36 -20.66 -10.03
C THR A 278 3.86 -19.79 -8.88
N LEU A 279 3.06 -18.82 -8.47
CA LEU A 279 3.40 -17.90 -7.38
C LEU A 279 3.21 -18.61 -6.04
N THR A 280 4.29 -18.64 -5.26
CA THR A 280 4.35 -19.25 -3.92
C THR A 280 4.91 -18.25 -2.91
N SER A 281 4.45 -18.34 -1.68
CA SER A 281 4.86 -17.50 -0.56
C SER A 281 4.74 -18.28 0.75
N ILE A 282 5.31 -17.77 1.83
CA ILE A 282 5.34 -18.40 3.15
C ILE A 282 4.56 -17.53 4.13
N LEU A 283 3.59 -18.12 4.81
CA LEU A 283 2.88 -17.50 5.92
C LEU A 283 3.42 -18.07 7.24
N ALA A 284 4.09 -17.22 8.01
CA ALA A 284 4.57 -17.53 9.34
C ALA A 284 3.57 -17.07 10.39
N PHE A 285 3.37 -17.86 11.42
CA PHE A 285 2.45 -17.54 12.51
C PHE A 285 2.90 -18.17 13.83
N THR A 286 2.50 -17.54 14.92
CA THR A 286 2.78 -18.04 16.27
C THR A 286 1.49 -18.53 16.92
N LEU A 287 1.56 -19.69 17.57
CA LEU A 287 0.49 -20.25 18.39
C LEU A 287 1.09 -20.70 19.73
N GLN A 288 0.60 -20.15 20.84
CA GLN A 288 1.20 -20.36 22.17
C GLN A 288 2.72 -20.11 22.17
N SER A 289 3.12 -19.09 21.40
CA SER A 289 4.52 -18.70 21.21
C SER A 289 5.39 -19.76 20.50
N SER A 290 4.78 -20.78 19.90
CA SER A 290 5.46 -21.68 18.97
C SER A 290 5.36 -21.14 17.56
N LEU A 291 6.51 -20.95 16.91
CA LEU A 291 6.58 -20.55 15.51
C LEU A 291 6.22 -21.71 14.58
N GLN A 292 5.36 -21.44 13.60
CA GLN A 292 4.94 -22.34 12.54
C GLN A 292 4.97 -21.61 11.21
N CYS A 293 5.12 -22.36 10.12
CA CYS A 293 5.08 -21.82 8.76
C CYS A 293 4.20 -22.69 7.88
N THR A 294 3.47 -22.08 6.95
CA THR A 294 2.77 -22.78 5.88
C THR A 294 3.09 -22.14 4.53
N SER A 295 3.10 -22.93 3.46
CA SER A 295 3.22 -22.41 2.10
C SER A 295 1.84 -22.00 1.60
N VAL A 296 1.78 -20.82 0.98
CA VAL A 296 0.62 -20.30 0.27
C VAL A 296 0.92 -20.33 -1.22
N LYS A 297 0.00 -20.86 -2.02
CA LYS A 297 0.11 -20.95 -3.48
C LYS A 297 -1.07 -20.23 -4.14
N LEU A 298 -0.79 -19.49 -5.21
CA LEU A 298 -1.82 -18.97 -6.11
C LEU A 298 -1.94 -19.86 -7.36
N ASN A 299 -3.10 -20.48 -7.54
CA ASN A 299 -3.44 -21.24 -8.74
C ASN A 299 -4.26 -20.35 -9.68
N GLU A 300 -3.83 -20.24 -10.94
CA GLU A 300 -4.55 -19.51 -11.97
C GLU A 300 -5.47 -20.46 -12.73
N LEU A 301 -6.79 -20.30 -12.59
CA LEU A 301 -7.81 -21.08 -13.29
C LEU A 301 -8.65 -20.13 -14.15
N GLY A 302 -8.12 -19.73 -15.31
CA GLY A 302 -8.79 -18.77 -16.19
C GLY A 302 -8.86 -17.38 -15.55
N THR A 303 -10.07 -16.84 -15.36
CA THR A 303 -10.34 -15.54 -14.71
C THR A 303 -10.33 -15.61 -13.17
N HIS A 304 -10.34 -16.82 -12.60
CA HIS A 304 -10.38 -17.01 -11.15
C HIS A 304 -9.02 -17.42 -10.59
N THR A 305 -8.67 -16.81 -9.46
CA THR A 305 -7.42 -17.04 -8.74
C THR A 305 -7.73 -17.73 -7.43
N ASP A 306 -7.45 -19.03 -7.37
CA ASP A 306 -7.61 -19.82 -6.16
C ASP A 306 -6.36 -19.72 -5.29
N VAL A 307 -6.58 -19.56 -3.99
CA VAL A 307 -5.53 -19.62 -2.98
C VAL A 307 -5.57 -21.01 -2.35
N VAL A 308 -4.43 -21.69 -2.32
CA VAL A 308 -4.31 -22.99 -1.67
C VAL A 308 -3.20 -22.95 -0.65
N THR A 309 -3.48 -23.45 0.54
CA THR A 309 -2.49 -23.60 1.61
C THR A 309 -2.03 -25.06 1.75
N THR A 310 -0.77 -25.26 2.13
CA THR A 310 -0.23 -26.60 2.43
C THR A 310 -0.36 -26.92 3.92
N SER A 311 -0.04 -28.16 4.31
CA SER A 311 0.08 -28.52 5.73
C SER A 311 1.15 -27.68 6.43
N SER A 312 0.84 -27.19 7.63
CA SER A 312 1.75 -26.37 8.43
C SER A 312 2.97 -27.17 8.90
N ALA A 313 4.16 -26.63 8.66
CA ALA A 313 5.41 -27.12 9.20
C ALA A 313 5.61 -26.56 10.63
N LEU A 314 5.58 -27.45 11.62
CA LEU A 314 5.88 -27.13 13.01
C LEU A 314 7.40 -27.13 13.21
N LEU A 315 7.98 -26.00 13.56
CA LEU A 315 9.43 -25.86 13.79
C LEU A 315 9.84 -26.27 15.23
N LEU A 316 9.10 -27.19 15.86
CA LEU A 316 9.41 -27.68 17.20
C LEU A 316 10.66 -28.58 17.15
N GLY A 317 11.75 -28.11 17.75
CA GLY A 317 12.99 -28.86 17.91
C GLY A 317 14.24 -27.98 17.84
N GLU A 318 14.20 -26.93 17.01
CA GLU A 318 15.35 -26.06 16.74
C GLU A 318 15.29 -24.73 17.51
N ILE A 319 14.08 -24.30 17.90
CA ILE A 319 13.84 -23.10 18.72
C ILE A 319 13.66 -23.52 20.19
N SER A 320 14.67 -23.22 21.02
CA SER A 320 14.72 -23.64 22.42
C SER A 320 13.89 -22.77 23.37
N ASP A 321 13.65 -21.51 22.98
CA ASP A 321 12.83 -20.55 23.71
C ASP A 321 11.61 -20.18 22.89
N THR A 322 10.42 -20.45 23.43
CA THR A 322 9.18 -20.13 22.73
C THR A 322 8.67 -18.74 23.06
N GLN A 323 9.10 -18.06 24.12
CA GLN A 323 8.42 -16.81 24.51
C GLN A 323 8.85 -15.63 23.64
N ALA A 324 7.98 -15.22 22.70
CA ALA A 324 8.13 -14.02 21.89
C ALA A 324 8.23 -12.75 22.77
N THR A 325 9.07 -11.80 22.37
CA THR A 325 9.27 -10.51 23.08
C THR A 325 8.92 -9.28 22.25
N GLY A 326 8.44 -9.46 21.02
CA GLY A 326 7.96 -8.39 20.16
C GLY A 326 7.46 -8.93 18.83
N CYS A 327 7.39 -8.08 17.80
CA CYS A 327 6.85 -8.46 16.50
C CYS A 327 7.76 -9.39 15.70
N MET A 328 7.15 -10.19 14.83
CA MET A 328 7.81 -11.04 13.86
C MET A 328 7.62 -10.42 12.46
N LYS A 329 8.70 -10.23 11.70
CA LYS A 329 8.64 -9.63 10.37
C LYS A 329 9.53 -10.36 9.35
N TRP A 330 9.04 -10.45 8.12
CA TRP A 330 9.83 -10.85 6.96
C TRP A 330 10.58 -9.65 6.39
N ALA A 331 11.78 -9.90 5.86
CA ALA A 331 12.44 -8.96 4.97
C ALA A 331 11.52 -8.69 3.78
N SER A 332 11.43 -7.43 3.36
CA SER A 332 10.52 -6.99 2.29
C SER A 332 10.90 -7.51 0.91
N LYS A 333 12.11 -8.08 0.77
CA LYS A 333 12.63 -8.63 -0.48
C LYS A 333 13.25 -9.99 -0.26
N LEU A 334 13.28 -10.77 -1.33
CA LEU A 334 14.13 -11.95 -1.42
C LEU A 334 15.57 -11.50 -1.64
N ASN A 335 16.53 -12.25 -1.11
CA ASN A 335 17.94 -12.02 -1.40
C ASN A 335 18.32 -12.42 -2.84
N GLY A 336 19.56 -12.16 -3.26
CA GLY A 336 20.07 -12.62 -4.57
C GLY A 336 19.92 -14.11 -4.87
N THR A 337 19.79 -14.98 -3.85
CA THR A 337 19.53 -16.43 -3.99
C THR A 337 18.04 -16.80 -3.93
N LYS A 338 17.13 -15.81 -3.98
CA LYS A 338 15.66 -15.95 -3.92
C LYS A 338 15.12 -16.54 -2.62
N GLU A 339 15.85 -16.38 -1.52
CA GLU A 339 15.43 -16.77 -0.18
C GLU A 339 14.81 -15.59 0.56
N ALA A 340 13.78 -15.90 1.35
CA ALA A 340 13.15 -14.97 2.28
C ALA A 340 13.79 -15.12 3.67
N PHE A 341 13.98 -13.98 4.35
CA PHE A 341 14.47 -13.94 5.73
C PHE A 341 13.35 -13.49 6.68
N LEU A 342 13.09 -14.26 7.74
CA LEU A 342 12.21 -13.87 8.85
C LEU A 342 13.05 -13.65 10.09
N VAL A 343 12.75 -12.60 10.86
CA VAL A 343 13.33 -12.42 12.20
C VAL A 343 12.24 -12.60 13.26
N TYR A 344 12.51 -13.48 14.21
CA TYR A 344 11.63 -13.80 15.34
C TYR A 344 12.36 -13.58 16.67
N PRO A 345 12.05 -12.48 17.39
CA PRO A 345 12.68 -12.18 18.67
C PRO A 345 12.04 -12.96 19.83
N THR A 346 12.88 -13.60 20.66
CA THR A 346 12.46 -14.27 21.91
C THR A 346 13.15 -13.65 23.12
N ARG A 347 12.87 -14.15 24.33
CA ARG A 347 13.48 -13.63 25.57
C ARG A 347 14.98 -13.86 25.65
N LYS A 348 15.49 -14.94 25.06
CA LYS A 348 16.92 -15.30 25.11
C LYS A 348 17.69 -14.99 23.83
N SER A 349 17.06 -15.21 22.68
CA SER A 349 17.75 -15.17 21.40
C SER A 349 16.85 -14.61 20.31
N PHE A 350 17.45 -14.01 19.29
CA PHE A 350 16.76 -13.73 18.03
C PHE A 350 17.02 -14.87 17.07
N TYR A 351 15.95 -15.38 16.47
CA TYR A 351 16.01 -16.42 15.46
C TYR A 351 15.83 -15.78 14.08
N CYS A 352 16.64 -16.21 13.12
CA CYS A 352 16.48 -15.87 11.72
C CYS A 352 16.16 -17.15 10.94
N LEU A 353 15.00 -17.18 10.29
CA LEU A 353 14.64 -18.24 9.36
C LEU A 353 15.01 -17.80 7.95
N GLN A 354 15.63 -18.70 7.21
CA GLN A 354 16.00 -18.55 5.81
C GLN A 354 15.34 -19.68 5.03
N ALA A 355 14.50 -19.33 4.04
CA ALA A 355 13.80 -20.31 3.24
C ALA A 355 13.48 -19.76 1.84
N GLN A 356 13.57 -20.62 0.82
CA GLN A 356 13.02 -20.30 -0.49
C GLN A 356 11.51 -20.54 -0.49
N PRO A 357 10.68 -19.57 -0.92
CA PRO A 357 9.25 -19.82 -1.06
C PRO A 357 9.00 -20.94 -2.08
N GLY A 358 8.19 -21.92 -1.68
CA GLY A 358 7.90 -23.09 -2.48
C GLY A 358 7.04 -24.11 -1.72
N LEU A 359 6.57 -25.13 -2.42
CA LEU A 359 5.66 -26.16 -1.87
C LEU A 359 6.29 -26.99 -0.74
N SER A 360 7.58 -27.27 -0.83
CA SER A 360 8.36 -27.92 0.23
C SER A 360 9.19 -26.86 0.94
N LEU A 361 8.88 -26.63 2.21
CA LEU A 361 9.61 -25.67 3.04
C LEU A 361 10.87 -26.34 3.60
N ASP A 362 12.02 -26.06 3.00
CA ASP A 362 13.33 -26.34 3.60
C ASP A 362 13.80 -25.08 4.33
N ILE A 363 13.65 -25.07 5.66
CA ILE A 363 13.86 -23.89 6.50
C ILE A 363 15.17 -24.06 7.24
N GLN A 364 16.10 -23.14 7.00
CA GLN A 364 17.34 -23.03 7.78
C GLN A 364 17.13 -22.03 8.91
N ILE A 365 17.50 -22.41 10.13
CA ILE A 365 17.37 -21.57 11.32
C ILE A 365 18.75 -21.21 11.86
N SER A 366 18.98 -19.91 12.02
CA SER A 366 20.14 -19.36 12.72
C SER A 366 19.68 -18.58 13.94
N ALA A 367 20.52 -18.50 14.98
CA ALA A 367 20.17 -17.83 16.23
C ALA A 367 21.31 -16.95 16.72
N GLN A 368 20.97 -15.77 17.22
CA GLN A 368 21.87 -14.86 17.91
C GLN A 368 21.40 -14.72 19.36
N GLU A 369 22.23 -15.12 20.32
CA GLU A 369 21.94 -14.88 21.74
C GLU A 369 22.09 -13.40 22.07
N ILE A 370 21.12 -12.86 22.82
CA ILE A 370 21.11 -11.48 23.25
C ILE A 370 20.82 -11.42 24.74
N ASN A 371 21.75 -10.87 25.51
CA ASN A 371 21.61 -10.71 26.96
C ASN A 371 20.70 -9.50 27.30
N THR A 372 19.43 -9.56 26.90
CA THR A 372 18.41 -8.55 27.26
C THR A 372 17.12 -9.20 27.77
N PRO A 373 17.17 -9.94 28.90
CA PRO A 373 16.08 -10.84 29.28
C PRO A 373 14.74 -10.18 29.68
N TRP A 374 14.67 -8.84 29.78
CA TRP A 374 13.53 -8.14 30.38
C TRP A 374 13.03 -6.92 29.59
N ASP A 375 13.55 -6.68 28.39
CA ASP A 375 13.14 -5.55 27.56
C ASP A 375 12.36 -6.04 26.34
N GLU A 376 11.22 -5.44 26.07
CA GLU A 376 10.38 -5.78 24.93
C GLU A 376 10.95 -5.15 23.65
N ILE A 377 10.74 -5.82 22.52
CA ILE A 377 11.14 -5.30 21.22
C ILE A 377 10.02 -4.40 20.71
N ALA A 378 10.30 -3.10 20.70
CA ALA A 378 9.38 -2.07 20.27
C ALA A 378 9.13 -2.10 18.77
N GLY A 379 10.09 -2.54 17.96
CA GLY A 379 9.91 -2.66 16.52
C GLY A 379 11.13 -3.22 15.81
N LEU A 380 10.89 -3.75 14.61
CA LEU A 380 11.90 -4.29 13.70
C LEU A 380 11.72 -3.69 12.30
N CYS A 381 12.82 -3.43 11.62
CA CYS A 381 12.84 -3.10 10.20
C CYS A 381 14.10 -3.63 9.52
N PHE A 382 14.11 -3.68 8.19
CA PHE A 382 15.21 -4.24 7.41
C PHE A 382 15.88 -3.15 6.59
N VAL A 383 17.20 -3.15 6.59
CA VAL A 383 18.03 -2.24 5.80
C VAL A 383 18.93 -3.08 4.93
N GLN A 384 19.00 -2.73 3.66
CA GLN A 384 19.85 -3.39 2.68
C GLN A 384 20.97 -2.45 2.27
N ASP A 385 22.19 -2.97 2.17
CA ASP A 385 23.34 -2.22 1.67
C ASP A 385 23.44 -2.28 0.13
N ASP A 386 24.37 -1.52 -0.44
CA ASP A 386 24.60 -1.49 -1.89
C ASP A 386 25.11 -2.82 -2.46
N ASN A 387 25.57 -3.73 -1.60
CA ASN A 387 26.06 -5.06 -1.97
C ASN A 387 24.98 -6.15 -1.80
N ASP A 388 23.70 -5.77 -1.68
CA ASP A 388 22.55 -6.66 -1.47
C ASP A 388 22.54 -7.35 -0.07
N ASN A 389 23.46 -7.01 0.83
CA ASN A 389 23.48 -7.57 2.18
C ASN A 389 22.34 -6.97 3.00
N THR A 390 21.55 -7.84 3.62
CA THR A 390 20.43 -7.44 4.47
C THR A 390 20.82 -7.45 5.93
N SER A 391 20.49 -6.37 6.64
CA SER A 391 20.59 -6.26 8.08
C SER A 391 19.23 -5.96 8.70
N VAL A 392 18.98 -6.48 9.89
CA VAL A 392 17.81 -6.13 10.70
C VAL A 392 18.20 -5.04 11.70
N GLN A 393 17.38 -4.00 11.77
CA GLN A 393 17.45 -2.92 12.75
C GLN A 393 16.39 -3.14 13.82
N ILE A 394 16.74 -2.87 15.07
CA ILE A 394 16.03 -3.37 16.25
C ILE A 394 15.88 -2.25 17.26
N ALA A 395 14.63 -1.89 17.58
CA ALA A 395 14.32 -0.96 18.65
C ALA A 395 13.85 -1.73 19.89
N TYR A 396 14.54 -1.52 21.00
CA TYR A 396 14.12 -1.96 22.33
C TYR A 396 13.24 -0.90 22.99
N HIS A 397 12.21 -1.29 23.74
CA HIS A 397 11.32 -0.33 24.38
C HIS A 397 12.08 0.61 25.32
N LEU A 398 12.86 0.08 26.26
CA LEU A 398 13.61 0.90 27.24
C LEU A 398 15.11 1.00 26.91
N GLY A 399 15.64 0.02 26.18
CA GLY A 399 17.07 -0.13 25.93
C GLY A 399 17.61 0.63 24.72
N SER A 400 16.76 1.21 23.87
CA SER A 400 17.22 1.88 22.64
C SER A 400 18.11 3.09 22.93
N GLY A 401 17.92 3.75 24.08
CA GLY A 401 18.76 4.87 24.54
C GLY A 401 20.05 4.44 25.26
N THR A 402 20.54 3.21 25.05
CA THR A 402 21.76 2.68 25.69
C THR A 402 22.73 2.12 24.65
N ASP A 403 23.93 1.67 25.06
CA ASP A 403 24.98 1.10 24.19
C ASP A 403 24.68 -0.34 23.73
N ARG A 404 23.40 -0.64 23.46
CA ARG A 404 22.96 -1.96 22.98
C ARG A 404 23.14 -2.09 21.48
N ILE A 405 23.35 -3.33 21.04
CA ILE A 405 23.39 -3.70 19.63
C ILE A 405 21.99 -3.50 19.05
N THR A 406 21.85 -2.57 18.10
CA THR A 406 20.57 -2.30 17.42
C THR A 406 20.55 -2.81 15.99
N SER A 407 21.65 -3.38 15.48
CA SER A 407 21.76 -3.86 14.11
C SER A 407 22.46 -5.23 14.06
N LEU A 408 21.84 -6.17 13.32
CA LEU A 408 22.37 -7.50 13.08
C LEU A 408 22.34 -7.84 11.58
N ALA A 409 23.45 -8.33 11.03
CA ALA A 409 23.53 -8.83 9.67
C ALA A 409 22.84 -10.21 9.55
N LEU A 410 22.15 -10.43 8.42
CA LEU A 410 21.45 -11.67 8.09
C LEU A 410 22.23 -12.47 7.02
N PRO A 411 22.24 -13.82 7.09
CA PRO A 411 21.74 -14.65 8.20
C PRO A 411 22.59 -14.48 9.47
N PHE A 412 22.09 -14.96 10.62
CA PHE A 412 22.83 -14.81 11.88
C PHE A 412 24.06 -15.72 11.94
N THR A 413 25.19 -15.12 12.29
CA THR A 413 26.48 -15.75 12.51
C THR A 413 27.10 -15.18 13.79
N ALA A 414 28.16 -15.79 14.31
CA ALA A 414 28.81 -15.34 15.55
C ALA A 414 29.29 -13.86 15.53
N ASN A 415 29.49 -13.29 14.35
CA ASN A 415 29.93 -11.90 14.15
C ASN A 415 28.85 -11.02 13.48
N SER A 416 27.57 -11.39 13.55
CA SER A 416 26.50 -10.63 12.91
C SER A 416 26.22 -9.27 13.56
N ALA A 417 26.76 -8.97 14.74
CA ALA A 417 26.57 -7.68 15.38
C ALA A 417 27.28 -6.55 14.62
N VAL A 418 26.50 -5.67 13.98
CA VAL A 418 27.02 -4.56 13.15
C VAL A 418 27.30 -3.30 13.99
N GLY A 419 26.70 -3.21 15.19
CA GLY A 419 26.94 -2.13 16.16
C GLY A 419 25.75 -1.17 16.31
N SER A 420 26.05 0.09 16.64
CA SER A 420 25.06 1.15 16.82
C SER A 420 24.62 1.75 15.49
N SER A 421 23.33 2.06 15.39
CA SER A 421 22.72 2.62 14.18
C SER A 421 22.67 4.15 14.22
N THR A 422 22.54 4.77 13.06
CA THR A 422 22.35 6.23 12.91
C THR A 422 21.14 6.74 13.68
N TRP A 423 20.01 6.02 13.60
CA TRP A 423 18.79 6.38 14.33
C TRP A 423 18.96 6.28 15.86
N GLN A 424 19.78 5.34 16.34
CA GLN A 424 20.12 5.25 17.77
C GLN A 424 20.96 6.45 18.20
N HIS A 425 21.90 6.91 17.37
CA HIS A 425 22.66 8.13 17.64
C HIS A 425 21.78 9.38 17.70
N ASP A 426 20.80 9.51 16.81
CA ASP A 426 19.84 10.62 16.83
C ASP A 426 18.87 10.54 18.02
N LEU A 427 18.46 9.33 18.42
CA LEU A 427 17.68 9.11 19.64
C LEU A 427 18.46 9.56 20.89
N LEU A 428 19.73 9.14 21.02
CA LEU A 428 20.62 9.56 22.11
C LEU A 428 20.86 11.08 22.12
N ARG A 429 20.92 11.70 20.95
CA ARG A 429 21.00 13.16 20.81
C ARG A 429 19.73 13.84 21.32
N GLY A 430 18.56 13.28 21.03
CA GLY A 430 17.28 13.72 21.58
C GLY A 430 17.23 13.63 23.11
N GLN A 431 17.68 12.50 23.66
CA GLN A 431 17.76 12.27 25.11
C GLN A 431 18.63 13.31 25.84
N ARG A 432 19.82 13.62 25.29
CA ARG A 432 20.71 14.66 25.85
C ARG A 432 20.05 16.03 25.87
N ARG A 433 19.30 16.37 24.82
CA ARG A 433 18.62 17.67 24.72
C ARG A 433 17.44 17.79 25.65
N PHE A 434 16.66 16.72 25.79
CA PHE A 434 15.60 16.65 26.80
C PHE A 434 16.20 16.84 28.20
N SER A 435 17.35 16.22 28.48
CA SER A 435 18.07 16.45 29.73
C SER A 435 18.45 17.92 29.92
N ASP A 436 18.99 18.57 28.89
CA ASP A 436 19.42 19.97 28.97
C ASP A 436 18.22 20.93 29.14
N GLU A 437 17.12 20.67 28.44
CA GLU A 437 15.90 21.49 28.51
C GLU A 437 15.25 21.44 29.89
N TYR A 438 15.19 20.25 30.49
CA TYR A 438 14.55 20.04 31.79
C TYR A 438 15.54 20.01 32.97
N ASN A 439 16.83 20.31 32.73
CA ASN A 439 17.91 20.29 33.73
C ASN A 439 18.01 18.96 34.50
N LEU A 440 17.91 17.83 33.80
CA LEU A 440 17.89 16.48 34.39
C LEU A 440 19.28 15.88 34.61
N ALA A 441 20.36 16.61 34.31
CA ALA A 441 21.75 16.18 34.53
C ALA A 441 22.11 14.79 33.93
N GLY A 442 21.47 14.40 32.83
CA GLY A 442 21.63 13.13 32.14
C GLY A 442 20.63 12.05 32.55
N ASN A 443 19.81 12.31 33.57
CA ASN A 443 18.82 11.36 34.10
C ASN A 443 17.55 11.35 33.24
N VAL A 444 17.69 10.83 32.03
CA VAL A 444 16.61 10.69 31.05
C VAL A 444 16.55 9.25 30.58
N MET A 445 15.34 8.73 30.45
CA MET A 445 15.04 7.46 29.82
C MET A 445 14.33 7.72 28.49
N ALA A 446 14.85 7.15 27.41
CA ALA A 446 14.17 7.12 26.12
C ALA A 446 13.29 5.87 26.05
N ARG A 447 12.03 6.03 25.63
CA ARG A 447 11.12 4.92 25.34
C ARG A 447 10.86 4.86 23.85
N ALA A 448 11.20 3.76 23.18
CA ALA A 448 10.84 3.53 21.79
C ALA A 448 9.53 2.75 21.71
N TYR A 449 8.68 3.08 20.73
CA TYR A 449 7.37 2.44 20.54
C TYR A 449 7.24 1.71 19.20
N GLY A 450 8.14 1.99 18.25
CA GLY A 450 8.10 1.38 16.93
C GLY A 450 9.26 1.82 16.06
N LEU A 451 9.53 1.02 15.02
CA LEU A 451 10.59 1.23 14.06
C LEU A 451 10.11 0.82 12.66
N CYS A 452 10.31 1.68 11.66
CA CYS A 452 10.01 1.36 10.27
C CYS A 452 11.03 1.96 9.31
N THR A 453 11.07 1.46 8.08
CA THR A 453 11.93 1.97 7.01
C THR A 453 11.11 2.71 5.97
N SER A 454 11.74 3.69 5.31
CA SER A 454 11.17 4.37 4.16
C SER A 454 10.91 3.42 2.99
N PRO A 455 10.08 3.81 2.01
CA PRO A 455 9.79 2.98 0.84
C PRO A 455 11.02 2.58 0.02
N PHE A 456 12.06 3.42 0.01
CA PHE A 456 13.33 3.18 -0.67
C PHE A 456 14.42 2.67 0.28
N GLY A 457 14.10 2.33 1.53
CA GLY A 457 15.06 1.82 2.53
C GLY A 457 16.25 2.74 2.82
N ASP A 458 16.19 3.99 2.38
CA ASP A 458 17.22 5.02 2.58
C ASP A 458 17.15 5.64 3.98
N MET A 459 15.97 5.61 4.62
CA MET A 459 15.75 6.15 5.95
C MET A 459 15.09 5.12 6.88
N VAL A 460 15.44 5.20 8.16
CA VAL A 460 14.73 4.57 9.27
C VAL A 460 14.00 5.65 10.06
N ALA A 461 12.76 5.36 10.43
CA ALA A 461 11.98 6.18 11.33
C ALA A 461 11.73 5.44 12.65
N VAL A 462 12.05 6.08 13.77
CA VAL A 462 11.74 5.60 15.12
C VAL A 462 10.75 6.54 15.77
N ASN A 463 9.74 5.96 16.43
CA ASN A 463 8.83 6.71 17.29
C ASN A 463 9.24 6.53 18.75
N ALA A 464 9.53 7.62 19.44
CA ALA A 464 10.03 7.57 20.82
C ALA A 464 9.54 8.73 21.70
N SER A 465 9.54 8.55 23.02
CA SER A 465 9.36 9.61 24.01
C SER A 465 10.55 9.67 24.96
N PHE A 466 10.68 10.79 25.66
CA PHE A 466 11.76 11.03 26.64
C PHE A 466 11.14 11.38 27.98
N HIS A 467 11.64 10.76 29.05
CA HIS A 467 11.11 10.88 30.39
C HIS A 467 12.24 11.04 31.41
N PRO A 468 12.04 11.74 32.53
CA PRO A 468 12.97 11.70 33.65
C PRO A 468 13.17 10.26 34.15
N SER A 469 14.42 9.85 34.39
CA SER A 469 14.72 8.49 34.89
C SER A 469 14.79 8.38 36.41
N ASP A 470 14.95 9.50 37.11
CA ASP A 470 15.23 9.59 38.55
C ASP A 470 14.10 10.25 39.37
N GLY A 471 12.91 10.38 38.81
CA GLY A 471 11.76 11.00 39.48
C GLY A 471 10.41 10.55 38.93
N VAL A 472 9.33 10.96 39.61
CA VAL A 472 7.96 10.77 39.12
C VAL A 472 7.61 11.94 38.21
N GLU A 473 7.28 11.62 36.96
CA GLU A 473 6.76 12.59 36.01
C GLU A 473 5.24 12.75 36.21
N TYR A 474 4.78 13.99 36.31
CA TYR A 474 3.35 14.32 36.29
C TYR A 474 3.01 14.89 34.92
N THR A 475 2.31 14.11 34.10
CA THR A 475 1.87 14.51 32.76
C THR A 475 0.35 14.56 32.71
N THR A 476 -0.20 15.55 32.03
CA THR A 476 -1.59 15.50 31.54
C THR A 476 -1.60 15.12 30.07
N SER A 477 -2.75 14.68 29.54
CA SER A 477 -2.88 14.27 28.13
C SER A 477 -2.50 15.38 27.13
N SER A 478 -2.56 16.66 27.52
CA SER A 478 -2.09 17.77 26.68
C SER A 478 -0.56 17.87 26.60
N ASP A 479 0.15 17.30 27.57
CA ASP A 479 1.59 17.38 27.70
C ASP A 479 2.29 16.16 27.08
N GLU A 480 1.53 15.12 26.72
CA GLU A 480 2.06 13.90 26.12
C GLU A 480 2.57 14.17 24.71
N VAL A 481 3.87 14.02 24.53
CA VAL A 481 4.53 14.23 23.25
C VAL A 481 5.47 13.07 22.96
N SER A 482 5.19 12.34 21.88
CA SER A 482 6.14 11.46 21.24
C SER A 482 6.80 12.15 20.04
N TYR A 483 7.95 11.62 19.63
CA TYR A 483 8.82 12.18 18.62
C TYR A 483 9.04 11.13 17.54
N LEU A 484 8.68 11.51 16.31
CA LEU A 484 9.12 10.82 15.12
C LEU A 484 10.53 11.33 14.79
N ILE A 485 11.51 10.44 14.85
CA ILE A 485 12.90 10.71 14.49
C ILE A 485 13.20 9.90 13.24
N THR A 486 13.59 10.59 12.18
CA THR A 486 13.99 9.97 10.90
C THR A 486 15.50 10.12 10.74
N SER A 487 16.18 9.02 10.45
CA SER A 487 17.62 8.97 10.27
C SER A 487 17.98 8.18 9.03
N GLN A 488 19.08 8.54 8.37
CA GLN A 488 19.54 7.88 7.15
C GLN A 488 20.16 6.52 7.48
N CYS A 489 19.94 5.51 6.64
CA CYS A 489 20.47 4.16 6.85
C CYS A 489 21.98 4.08 6.64
N ASN A 490 22.50 4.75 5.61
CA ASN A 490 23.92 4.74 5.24
C ASN A 490 24.54 6.13 5.48
N ASP A 491 25.70 6.14 6.16
CA ASP A 491 26.54 7.34 6.33
C ASP A 491 27.45 7.57 5.11
N ASP A 492 27.63 6.56 4.26
CA ASP A 492 28.41 6.69 3.04
C ASP A 492 27.73 7.64 2.04
N LEU A 493 28.51 8.61 1.54
CA LEU A 493 28.11 9.69 0.63
C LEU A 493 27.77 9.22 -0.80
N GLN A 494 27.37 7.96 -0.96
CA GLN A 494 26.94 7.43 -2.25
C GLN A 494 25.42 7.50 -2.34
N PHE A 495 24.92 7.76 -3.55
CA PHE A 495 23.49 7.82 -3.83
C PHE A 495 22.86 6.44 -3.58
N ALA A 496 22.34 6.21 -2.38
CA ALA A 496 21.80 4.94 -1.94
C ALA A 496 20.27 5.01 -1.83
N LEU A 497 19.56 4.75 -2.93
CA LEU A 497 18.16 4.30 -2.88
C LEU A 497 18.16 2.77 -2.65
N ALA A 498 18.82 2.31 -1.57
CA ALA A 498 19.22 0.91 -1.38
C ALA A 498 18.07 -0.07 -1.05
N GLY A 499 16.82 0.39 -1.00
CA GLY A 499 15.64 -0.38 -0.64
C GLY A 499 14.62 -0.54 -1.76
N SER A 500 15.02 -0.58 -3.04
CA SER A 500 14.10 -0.78 -4.17
C SER A 500 13.18 -1.99 -3.97
N PRO A 501 11.85 -1.83 -3.81
CA PRO A 501 10.94 -2.93 -3.49
C PRO A 501 11.06 -4.06 -4.51
N SER A 502 10.64 -5.27 -4.10
CA SER A 502 10.59 -6.45 -4.98
C SER A 502 9.79 -6.22 -6.27
N ASN A 503 8.98 -5.17 -6.31
CA ASN A 503 8.30 -4.70 -7.50
C ASN A 503 8.47 -3.17 -7.65
N PRO A 504 9.22 -2.68 -8.66
CA PRO A 504 9.46 -1.24 -8.86
C PRO A 504 8.16 -0.46 -9.17
N HIS A 505 7.06 -1.13 -9.52
CA HIS A 505 5.76 -0.51 -9.74
C HIS A 505 5.04 -0.11 -8.46
N GLU A 506 5.43 -0.66 -7.30
CA GLU A 506 4.93 -0.23 -5.98
C GLU A 506 5.41 1.18 -5.60
N LEU A 507 6.50 1.64 -6.21
CA LEU A 507 7.06 2.95 -5.90
C LEU A 507 6.25 4.06 -6.54
N THR A 508 5.99 5.06 -5.71
CA THR A 508 5.28 6.27 -6.09
C THR A 508 6.26 7.41 -6.34
N ALA A 509 5.88 8.33 -7.21
CA ALA A 509 6.69 9.52 -7.46
C ALA A 509 6.72 10.44 -6.24
N GLU A 510 5.70 10.41 -5.38
CA GLU A 510 5.64 11.13 -4.12
C GLU A 510 6.76 10.71 -3.16
N ALA A 511 6.88 9.41 -2.91
CA ALA A 511 7.96 8.89 -2.07
C ALA A 511 9.34 9.19 -2.68
N LEU A 512 9.47 9.06 -4.01
CA LEU A 512 10.72 9.34 -4.71
C LEU A 512 11.10 10.81 -4.61
N LEU A 513 10.14 11.72 -4.78
CA LEU A 513 10.34 13.15 -4.67
C LEU A 513 10.85 13.53 -3.27
N SER A 514 10.24 12.99 -2.21
CA SER A 514 10.67 13.21 -0.83
C SER A 514 12.12 12.75 -0.59
N SER A 515 12.46 11.56 -1.10
CA SER A 515 13.81 10.98 -0.98
C SER A 515 14.84 11.83 -1.77
N LEU A 516 14.53 12.22 -3.01
CA LEU A 516 15.39 13.07 -3.82
C LEU A 516 15.57 14.49 -3.24
N GLN A 517 14.52 15.06 -2.65
CA GLN A 517 14.61 16.33 -1.93
C GLN A 517 15.59 16.23 -0.75
N SER A 518 15.46 15.17 0.06
CA SER A 518 16.38 14.88 1.16
C SER A 518 17.84 14.78 0.68
N LEU A 519 18.07 14.01 -0.40
CA LEU A 519 19.39 13.83 -1.00
C LEU A 519 19.96 15.14 -1.59
N SER A 520 19.12 15.96 -2.24
CA SER A 520 19.56 17.23 -2.86
C SER A 520 20.10 18.25 -1.86
N VAL A 521 19.58 18.23 -0.63
CA VAL A 521 20.05 19.10 0.46
C VAL A 521 21.42 18.63 0.97
N ARG A 522 21.67 17.32 0.92
CA ARG A 522 22.92 16.70 1.41
C ARG A 522 24.05 16.81 0.39
N GLU A 523 23.75 16.54 -0.88
CA GLU A 523 24.72 16.44 -1.96
C GLU A 523 24.38 17.40 -3.11
N PRO A 524 24.44 18.73 -2.88
CA PRO A 524 24.07 19.70 -3.91
C PRO A 524 24.95 19.58 -5.17
N GLU A 525 26.18 19.10 -5.04
CA GLU A 525 27.11 18.87 -6.15
C GLU A 525 26.68 17.69 -7.04
N ALA A 526 26.16 16.60 -6.47
CA ALA A 526 25.67 15.46 -7.23
C ALA A 526 24.44 15.83 -8.07
N PHE A 527 23.63 16.78 -7.60
CA PHE A 527 22.44 17.29 -8.30
C PHE A 527 22.75 18.38 -9.34
N ALA A 528 24.03 18.69 -9.58
CA ALA A 528 24.44 19.60 -10.64
C ALA A 528 24.19 19.01 -12.04
N ASP A 529 24.42 17.71 -12.22
CA ASP A 529 24.13 16.98 -13.46
C ASP A 529 22.83 16.18 -13.34
N GLU A 530 21.78 16.65 -14.01
CA GLU A 530 20.47 15.98 -14.00
C GLU A 530 20.53 14.57 -14.60
N ASN A 531 21.31 14.37 -15.67
CA ASN A 531 21.37 13.08 -16.35
C ASN A 531 22.04 12.03 -15.47
N PHE A 532 23.08 12.43 -14.72
CA PHE A 532 23.74 11.55 -13.76
C PHE A 532 22.75 11.07 -12.69
N VAL A 533 21.98 11.98 -12.08
CA VAL A 533 20.97 11.62 -11.08
C VAL A 533 19.90 10.71 -11.66
N VAL A 534 19.42 10.99 -12.88
CA VAL A 534 18.42 10.15 -13.55
C VAL A 534 18.94 8.71 -13.77
N GLU A 535 20.16 8.54 -14.27
CA GLU A 535 20.73 7.20 -14.48
C GLU A 535 20.97 6.45 -13.16
N GLN A 536 21.40 7.14 -12.09
CA GLN A 536 21.52 6.54 -10.76
C GLN A 536 20.17 6.07 -10.20
N VAL A 537 19.10 6.85 -10.38
CA VAL A 537 17.74 6.43 -10.01
C VAL A 537 17.31 5.23 -10.83
N LEU A 538 17.52 5.24 -12.15
CA LEU A 538 17.18 4.11 -13.01
C LEU A 538 17.90 2.84 -12.59
N GLN A 539 19.19 2.93 -12.24
CA GLN A 539 19.96 1.80 -11.75
C GLN A 539 19.44 1.29 -10.41
N ALA A 540 19.18 2.19 -9.45
CA ALA A 540 18.72 1.78 -8.13
C ALA A 540 17.33 1.12 -8.14
N LEU A 541 16.46 1.52 -9.08
CA LEU A 541 15.12 0.94 -9.22
C LEU A 541 15.07 -0.29 -10.13
N ASP A 542 16.22 -0.80 -10.58
CA ASP A 542 16.33 -1.90 -11.55
C ASP A 542 15.56 -1.62 -12.86
N LEU A 543 15.58 -0.35 -13.28
CA LEU A 543 14.91 0.16 -14.48
C LEU A 543 15.90 0.48 -15.62
N ALA A 544 17.19 0.17 -15.45
CA ALA A 544 18.23 0.45 -16.43
C ALA A 544 18.04 -0.35 -17.74
N GLU A 545 17.53 -1.58 -17.64
CA GLU A 545 17.30 -2.49 -18.77
C GLU A 545 15.94 -2.29 -19.47
N LEU A 546 15.18 -1.24 -19.11
CA LEU A 546 13.89 -0.99 -19.73
C LEU A 546 14.00 -0.86 -21.26
N PRO A 547 13.08 -1.50 -22.02
CA PRO A 547 13.12 -1.45 -23.47
C PRO A 547 12.89 -0.02 -23.96
N SER A 548 13.76 0.43 -24.87
CA SER A 548 13.57 1.68 -25.62
C SER A 548 12.53 1.50 -26.73
N SER A 549 12.41 0.29 -27.26
CA SER A 549 11.46 -0.10 -28.30
C SER A 549 10.07 -0.45 -27.74
N TYR A 550 9.05 -0.31 -28.58
CA TYR A 550 7.70 -0.77 -28.26
C TYR A 550 7.67 -2.28 -28.05
N SER A 551 7.05 -2.74 -26.96
CA SER A 551 6.65 -4.14 -26.87
C SER A 551 5.54 -4.39 -27.89
N LYS A 552 5.67 -5.50 -28.62
CA LYS A 552 4.69 -5.93 -29.62
C LYS A 552 4.01 -7.18 -29.10
N LEU A 553 2.78 -7.04 -28.64
CA LEU A 553 1.86 -8.16 -28.72
C LEU A 553 1.66 -8.51 -30.21
N GLY A 554 1.24 -9.74 -30.50
CA GLY A 554 0.78 -10.10 -31.85
C GLY A 554 -0.37 -9.19 -32.32
N GLN A 555 -0.90 -9.47 -33.51
CA GLN A 555 -2.06 -8.72 -34.01
C GLN A 555 -3.21 -8.79 -32.99
N ILE A 556 -3.58 -7.64 -32.40
CA ILE A 556 -4.68 -7.54 -31.43
C ILE A 556 -5.98 -7.85 -32.18
N THR A 557 -6.65 -8.92 -31.77
CA THR A 557 -7.96 -9.34 -32.26
C THR A 557 -9.03 -9.07 -31.22
N GLU A 558 -10.32 -9.17 -31.59
CA GLU A 558 -11.45 -9.04 -30.66
C GLU A 558 -11.40 -10.08 -29.52
N ASP A 559 -10.78 -11.24 -29.74
CA ASP A 559 -10.61 -12.30 -28.73
C ASP A 559 -9.47 -12.05 -27.73
N THR A 560 -8.70 -10.97 -27.91
CA THR A 560 -7.55 -10.68 -27.03
C THR A 560 -8.05 -10.21 -25.66
N PRO A 561 -7.64 -10.84 -24.54
CA PRO A 561 -7.98 -10.39 -23.20
C PRO A 561 -7.64 -8.91 -22.97
N VAL A 562 -8.58 -8.16 -22.39
CA VAL A 562 -8.43 -6.70 -22.18
C VAL A 562 -7.22 -6.38 -21.31
N ASP A 563 -6.94 -7.20 -20.30
CA ASP A 563 -5.79 -7.04 -19.41
C ASP A 563 -4.45 -7.05 -20.15
N LEU A 564 -4.32 -7.91 -21.18
CA LEU A 564 -3.12 -7.95 -22.02
C LEU A 564 -2.97 -6.67 -22.85
N ILE A 565 -4.08 -6.13 -23.36
CA ILE A 565 -4.08 -4.85 -24.09
C ILE A 565 -3.69 -3.71 -23.14
N VAL A 566 -4.31 -3.64 -21.96
CA VAL A 566 -4.02 -2.64 -20.93
C VAL A 566 -2.56 -2.70 -20.48
N ARG A 567 -2.02 -3.90 -20.27
CA ARG A 567 -0.62 -4.12 -19.94
C ARG A 567 0.30 -3.63 -21.04
N GLN A 568 0.00 -3.94 -22.30
CA GLN A 568 0.78 -3.51 -23.44
C GLN A 568 0.80 -1.97 -23.57
N VAL A 569 -0.35 -1.33 -23.46
CA VAL A 569 -0.49 0.13 -23.49
C VAL A 569 0.25 0.77 -22.32
N ARG A 570 0.10 0.22 -21.10
CA ARG A 570 0.79 0.67 -19.89
C ARG A 570 2.31 0.60 -20.04
N GLN A 571 2.83 -0.51 -20.56
CA GLN A 571 4.27 -0.68 -20.76
C GLN A 571 4.82 0.33 -21.78
N ASN A 572 4.13 0.50 -22.91
CA ASN A 572 4.57 1.39 -23.98
C ASN A 572 4.47 2.89 -23.61
N ILE A 573 3.45 3.28 -22.84
CA ILE A 573 3.24 4.68 -22.42
C ILE A 573 4.03 5.01 -21.15
N LEU A 574 3.83 4.24 -20.08
CA LEU A 574 4.38 4.56 -18.76
C LEU A 574 5.77 3.97 -18.53
N PHE A 575 6.04 2.72 -18.88
CA PHE A 575 7.29 2.03 -18.50
C PHE A 575 8.33 1.93 -19.61
N ASN A 576 8.23 2.78 -20.63
CA ASN A 576 9.32 2.96 -21.60
C ASN A 576 10.44 3.84 -21.02
N ARG A 577 11.71 3.53 -21.36
CA ARG A 577 12.90 4.29 -20.91
C ARG A 577 12.75 5.81 -21.08
N ASP A 578 12.30 6.28 -22.25
CA ASP A 578 12.17 7.72 -22.53
C ASP A 578 11.08 8.37 -21.65
N SER A 579 9.96 7.67 -21.45
CA SER A 579 8.88 8.14 -20.59
C SER A 579 9.31 8.20 -19.12
N VAL A 580 10.03 7.19 -18.63
CA VAL A 580 10.58 7.19 -17.26
C VAL A 580 11.59 8.31 -17.10
N HIS A 581 12.54 8.45 -18.04
CA HIS A 581 13.55 9.51 -18.03
C HIS A 581 12.92 10.91 -18.01
N SER A 582 11.91 11.15 -18.87
CA SER A 582 11.20 12.43 -18.93
C SER A 582 10.50 12.76 -17.60
N ARG A 583 9.85 11.76 -16.96
CA ARG A 583 9.23 11.94 -15.65
C ARG A 583 10.24 12.21 -14.53
N LEU A 584 11.37 11.49 -14.51
CA LEU A 584 12.44 11.73 -13.54
C LEU A 584 13.02 13.14 -13.70
N SER A 585 13.29 13.55 -14.93
CA SER A 585 13.74 14.92 -15.25
C SER A 585 12.73 15.96 -14.76
N GLN A 586 11.43 15.69 -14.94
CA GLN A 586 10.37 16.58 -14.46
C GLN A 586 10.32 16.62 -12.92
N LEU A 587 10.50 15.50 -12.22
CA LEU A 587 10.57 15.46 -10.75
C LEU A 587 11.78 16.24 -10.23
N LEU A 588 12.94 16.15 -10.88
CA LEU A 588 14.14 16.90 -10.47
C LEU A 588 13.94 18.42 -10.52
N LYS A 589 13.08 18.93 -11.41
CA LYS A 589 12.70 20.36 -11.40
C LYS A 589 11.97 20.75 -10.11
N TYR A 590 11.09 19.88 -9.60
CA TYR A 590 10.43 20.10 -8.29
C TYR A 590 11.43 20.02 -7.14
N VAL A 591 12.40 19.11 -7.20
CA VAL A 591 13.49 19.01 -6.21
C VAL A 591 14.30 20.31 -6.13
N LYS A 592 14.65 20.90 -7.28
CA LYS A 592 15.42 22.16 -7.37
C LYS A 592 14.61 23.41 -6.99
N GLY A 593 13.29 23.30 -6.77
CA GLY A 593 12.40 24.43 -6.53
C GLY A 593 12.05 25.21 -7.80
N ASP A 594 12.40 24.70 -8.99
CA ASP A 594 12.03 25.24 -10.29
C ASP A 594 10.59 24.81 -10.65
N ILE A 595 9.63 25.11 -9.77
CA ILE A 595 8.24 24.69 -9.92
C ILE A 595 7.66 25.34 -11.17
N PRO A 596 7.42 24.58 -12.26
CA PRO A 596 6.87 25.16 -13.46
C PRO A 596 5.42 25.54 -13.18
N LYS A 597 5.03 26.78 -13.50
CA LYS A 597 3.65 27.26 -13.38
C LYS A 597 2.64 26.34 -14.07
N THR A 598 3.09 25.61 -15.09
CA THR A 598 2.31 24.63 -15.81
C THR A 598 3.19 23.40 -16.11
N PRO A 599 2.80 22.16 -15.74
CA PRO A 599 3.64 20.97 -15.97
C PRO A 599 3.98 20.78 -17.44
N GLN A 600 5.26 20.79 -17.82
CA GLN A 600 5.64 20.64 -19.22
C GLN A 600 5.32 19.21 -19.70
N LEU A 601 4.69 19.10 -20.87
CA LEU A 601 4.44 17.83 -21.53
C LEU A 601 5.51 17.65 -22.60
N ASP A 602 6.37 16.66 -22.41
CA ASP A 602 7.46 16.36 -23.34
C ASP A 602 6.91 15.89 -24.68
N ALA A 603 7.34 16.52 -25.77
CA ALA A 603 6.90 16.19 -27.12
C ALA A 603 7.17 14.72 -27.49
N THR A 604 8.25 14.15 -26.95
CA THR A 604 8.61 12.74 -27.14
C THR A 604 7.58 11.82 -26.48
N VAL A 605 7.17 12.14 -25.26
CA VAL A 605 6.14 11.40 -24.53
C VAL A 605 4.78 11.53 -25.22
N VAL A 606 4.42 12.74 -25.68
CA VAL A 606 3.20 12.97 -26.46
C VAL A 606 3.20 12.13 -27.73
N LEU A 607 4.30 12.17 -28.50
CA LEU A 607 4.45 11.38 -29.71
C LEU A 607 4.25 9.89 -29.43
N LYS A 608 4.80 9.37 -28.33
CA LYS A 608 4.62 7.96 -27.94
C LYS A 608 3.18 7.63 -27.61
N ILE A 609 2.50 8.47 -26.82
CA ILE A 609 1.09 8.30 -26.45
C ILE A 609 0.21 8.25 -27.70
N VAL A 610 0.32 9.25 -28.58
CA VAL A 610 -0.52 9.32 -29.78
C VAL A 610 -0.19 8.22 -30.79
N THR A 611 1.07 7.83 -30.90
CA THR A 611 1.48 6.71 -31.77
C THR A 611 0.96 5.38 -31.26
N GLU A 612 0.96 5.15 -29.95
CA GLU A 612 0.44 3.90 -29.37
C GLU A 612 -1.06 3.79 -29.56
N ILE A 613 -1.79 4.88 -29.29
CA ILE A 613 -3.25 4.89 -29.46
C ILE A 613 -3.64 4.71 -30.93
N ALA A 614 -2.95 5.38 -31.86
CA ALA A 614 -3.21 5.22 -33.29
C ALA A 614 -2.91 3.81 -33.86
N ARG A 615 -2.20 2.96 -33.11
CA ARG A 615 -1.95 1.56 -33.49
C ARG A 615 -3.02 0.60 -33.00
N LEU A 616 -3.85 1.00 -32.04
CA LEU A 616 -4.91 0.15 -31.53
C LEU A 616 -5.97 -0.08 -32.62
N PRO A 617 -6.59 -1.27 -32.67
CA PRO A 617 -7.63 -1.58 -33.65
C PRO A 617 -8.83 -0.64 -33.56
N GLN A 618 -9.46 -0.36 -34.71
CA GLN A 618 -10.60 0.55 -34.81
C GLN A 618 -11.81 0.11 -33.96
N PHE A 619 -12.03 -1.19 -33.76
CA PHE A 619 -13.14 -1.71 -32.94
C PHE A 619 -13.11 -1.18 -31.50
N VAL A 620 -11.93 -0.90 -30.96
CA VAL A 620 -11.76 -0.35 -29.61
C VAL A 620 -12.19 1.13 -29.55
N ALA A 621 -12.06 1.86 -30.65
CA ALA A 621 -12.52 3.24 -30.78
C ALA A 621 -14.04 3.31 -31.01
N ASP A 622 -14.59 2.39 -31.81
CA ASP A 622 -16.01 2.36 -32.18
C ASP A 622 -16.92 1.91 -31.01
N ALA A 623 -16.34 1.40 -29.94
CA ALA A 623 -17.02 1.01 -28.71
C ALA A 623 -17.86 2.13 -28.06
N SER A 624 -17.43 3.40 -28.15
CA SER A 624 -18.19 4.52 -27.60
C SER A 624 -17.84 5.87 -28.22
N PHE A 625 -18.75 6.83 -28.12
CA PHE A 625 -18.53 8.19 -28.63
C PHE A 625 -17.27 8.84 -28.02
N LEU A 626 -17.05 8.62 -26.71
CA LEU A 626 -15.85 9.09 -26.04
C LEU A 626 -14.60 8.43 -26.63
N SER A 627 -14.60 7.10 -26.78
CA SER A 627 -13.50 6.34 -27.38
C SER A 627 -13.18 6.79 -28.80
N HIS A 628 -14.20 7.05 -29.61
CA HIS A 628 -14.06 7.56 -30.96
C HIS A 628 -13.44 8.96 -30.97
N SER A 629 -13.92 9.87 -30.10
CA SER A 629 -13.37 11.22 -29.95
C SER A 629 -11.91 11.21 -29.51
N ILE A 630 -11.55 10.31 -28.58
CA ILE A 630 -10.15 10.08 -28.15
C ILE A 630 -9.31 9.61 -29.35
N MET A 631 -9.78 8.63 -30.11
CA MET A 631 -9.00 8.16 -31.27
C MET A 631 -8.77 9.29 -32.30
N GLN A 632 -9.82 10.04 -32.65
CA GLN A 632 -9.75 11.13 -33.62
C GLN A 632 -8.76 12.23 -33.20
N ILE A 633 -8.83 12.70 -31.95
CA ILE A 633 -7.94 13.77 -31.49
C ILE A 633 -6.48 13.29 -31.42
N HIS A 634 -6.22 12.03 -31.05
CA HIS A 634 -4.88 11.47 -31.05
C HIS A 634 -4.31 11.33 -32.47
N CYS A 635 -5.10 10.87 -33.43
CA CYS A 635 -4.72 10.81 -34.85
C CYS A 635 -4.43 12.22 -35.42
N LEU A 636 -5.24 13.23 -35.07
CA LEU A 636 -5.01 14.62 -35.47
C LEU A 636 -3.67 15.15 -34.93
N ILE A 637 -3.37 14.89 -33.65
CA ILE A 637 -2.11 15.31 -33.03
C ILE A 637 -0.93 14.60 -33.72
N LEU A 638 -1.03 13.30 -33.98
CA LEU A 638 0.01 12.53 -34.66
C LEU A 638 0.30 13.10 -36.06
N ALA A 639 -0.74 13.39 -36.85
CA ALA A 639 -0.60 14.00 -38.17
C ALA A 639 0.09 15.38 -38.09
N LYS A 640 -0.30 16.23 -37.14
CA LYS A 640 0.33 17.55 -36.92
C LYS A 640 1.80 17.44 -36.50
N LEU A 641 2.16 16.45 -35.67
CA LEU A 641 3.55 16.22 -35.26
C LEU A 641 4.42 15.70 -36.42
N GLN A 642 3.89 14.77 -37.22
CA GLN A 642 4.58 14.24 -38.41
C GLN A 642 4.80 15.32 -39.48
N ALA A 643 3.82 16.19 -39.70
CA ALA A 643 3.94 17.31 -40.65
C ALA A 643 5.03 18.33 -40.24
N ARG A 644 5.25 18.55 -38.93
CA ARG A 644 6.34 19.41 -38.43
C ARG A 644 7.73 18.76 -38.50
N GLY A 645 7.79 17.42 -38.57
CA GLY A 645 9.01 16.63 -38.53
C GLY A 645 9.73 16.42 -39.88
N GLY A 646 9.16 16.87 -41.01
CA GLY A 646 9.87 16.90 -42.30
C GLY A 646 9.52 15.84 -43.34
N ASN A 647 8.29 15.32 -43.40
CA ASN A 647 7.77 14.65 -44.60
C ASN A 647 6.83 15.62 -45.36
N SER A 648 7.40 16.36 -46.29
CA SER A 648 6.70 17.33 -47.14
C SER A 648 6.01 16.68 -48.34
N ASP A 649 5.35 15.52 -48.16
CA ASP A 649 4.56 14.85 -49.21
C ASP A 649 3.23 14.31 -48.64
N ALA A 650 2.60 15.08 -47.75
CA ALA A 650 1.19 14.93 -47.43
C ALA A 650 0.49 16.22 -47.85
N GLU A 651 -0.11 16.20 -49.05
CA GLU A 651 -1.09 17.21 -49.45
C GLU A 651 -2.13 17.32 -48.33
N ALA A 652 -2.08 18.44 -47.62
CA ALA A 652 -3.04 18.77 -46.59
C ALA A 652 -4.39 18.99 -47.28
N SER A 653 -5.23 17.95 -47.30
CA SER A 653 -6.67 18.10 -47.43
C SER A 653 -7.17 18.84 -46.18
N THR A 654 -7.10 20.17 -46.23
CA THR A 654 -7.58 21.13 -45.22
C THR A 654 -9.12 21.18 -45.12
N SER A 655 -9.82 20.11 -45.47
CA SER A 655 -11.29 20.08 -45.57
C SER A 655 -11.99 19.40 -44.40
N GLU A 656 -11.28 18.66 -43.55
CA GLU A 656 -11.83 17.96 -42.38
C GLU A 656 -11.16 18.41 -41.06
N GLU A 657 -10.96 19.72 -40.85
CA GLU A 657 -10.75 20.27 -39.49
C GLU A 657 -12.06 20.23 -38.66
N GLU A 658 -12.98 19.33 -39.03
CA GLU A 658 -14.39 19.26 -38.67
C GLU A 658 -14.57 18.85 -37.21
N GLU A 659 -15.07 19.78 -36.41
CA GLU A 659 -15.93 19.60 -35.23
C GLU A 659 -15.72 18.36 -34.32
N ILE A 660 -14.47 17.97 -34.02
CA ILE A 660 -14.17 16.87 -33.08
C ILE A 660 -14.84 17.13 -31.71
N GLU A 661 -14.83 18.40 -31.28
CA GLU A 661 -15.40 18.79 -29.99
C GLU A 661 -16.35 19.98 -30.15
N SER A 662 -17.50 19.90 -29.47
CA SER A 662 -18.44 21.01 -29.35
C SER A 662 -18.58 21.47 -27.91
N CYS A 663 -18.77 22.77 -27.73
CA CYS A 663 -18.93 23.38 -26.42
C CYS A 663 -20.29 23.02 -25.80
N GLU A 664 -20.31 22.44 -24.60
CA GLU A 664 -21.56 22.08 -23.90
C GLU A 664 -22.43 23.32 -23.60
N ILE A 665 -21.81 24.48 -23.41
CA ILE A 665 -22.49 25.74 -23.06
C ILE A 665 -23.16 26.38 -24.29
N CYS A 666 -22.43 26.52 -25.40
CA CYS A 666 -22.90 27.28 -26.58
C CYS A 666 -23.06 26.45 -27.86
N ARG A 667 -22.76 25.16 -27.81
CA ARG A 667 -22.81 24.19 -28.93
C ARG A 667 -21.99 24.59 -30.16
N LYS A 668 -21.01 25.48 -29.98
CA LYS A 668 -20.05 25.87 -31.03
C LYS A 668 -18.80 25.00 -30.97
N ASN A 669 -18.17 24.83 -32.13
CA ASN A 669 -16.92 24.10 -32.30
C ASN A 669 -15.82 24.58 -31.32
N ILE A 670 -15.02 23.64 -30.85
CA ILE A 670 -13.81 23.85 -30.08
C ILE A 670 -12.61 23.46 -30.97
N PRO A 671 -11.93 24.42 -31.62
CA PRO A 671 -10.76 24.12 -32.42
C PRO A 671 -9.60 23.56 -31.57
N PHE A 672 -8.80 22.68 -32.17
CA PHE A 672 -7.61 22.13 -31.53
C PHE A 672 -6.40 23.06 -31.69
N GLU A 673 -6.21 23.95 -30.73
CA GLU A 673 -5.12 24.95 -30.70
C GLU A 673 -3.97 24.59 -29.74
N SER A 674 -4.26 23.86 -28.65
CA SER A 674 -3.30 23.53 -27.60
C SER A 674 -3.57 22.15 -27.03
N LEU A 675 -2.53 21.47 -26.53
CA LEU A 675 -2.63 20.20 -25.80
C LEU A 675 -3.22 20.37 -24.38
N ARG A 676 -3.30 21.59 -23.86
CA ARG A 676 -3.53 21.85 -22.43
C ARG A 676 -4.79 22.62 -22.10
N TRP A 677 -5.20 23.46 -23.02
CA TRP A 677 -6.40 24.25 -22.90
C TRP A 677 -7.18 24.17 -24.20
N ALA A 678 -8.47 24.38 -24.07
CA ALA A 678 -9.40 24.44 -25.17
C ALA A 678 -10.16 25.75 -25.07
N LYS A 679 -10.39 26.40 -26.20
CA LYS A 679 -11.23 27.60 -26.26
C LYS A 679 -12.23 27.43 -27.38
N CYS A 680 -13.52 27.55 -27.07
CA CYS A 680 -14.54 27.53 -28.13
C CYS A 680 -14.51 28.84 -28.93
N VAL A 681 -15.16 28.85 -30.10
CA VAL A 681 -15.26 30.05 -30.97
C VAL A 681 -15.87 31.25 -30.22
N ASN A 682 -16.73 31.02 -29.22
CA ASN A 682 -17.34 32.04 -28.38
C ASN A 682 -16.51 32.40 -27.11
N ASN A 683 -15.24 32.01 -27.04
CA ASN A 683 -14.30 32.30 -25.95
C ASN A 683 -14.56 31.62 -24.57
N HIS A 684 -15.43 30.61 -24.47
CA HIS A 684 -15.42 29.74 -23.27
C HIS A 684 -14.12 28.94 -23.23
N GLN A 685 -13.44 28.92 -22.08
CA GLN A 685 -12.14 28.28 -21.88
C GLN A 685 -12.27 27.07 -20.95
N TYR A 686 -11.58 26.00 -21.31
CA TYR A 686 -11.58 24.73 -20.59
C TYR A 686 -10.15 24.20 -20.47
N PRO A 687 -9.79 23.53 -19.36
CA PRO A 687 -8.58 22.71 -19.33
C PRO A 687 -8.78 21.46 -20.20
N ARG A 688 -7.71 20.95 -20.80
CA ARG A 688 -7.72 19.64 -21.49
C ARG A 688 -7.21 18.56 -20.55
N CYS A 689 -7.74 17.35 -20.72
CA CYS A 689 -7.21 16.15 -20.12
C CYS A 689 -5.81 15.89 -20.66
N THR A 690 -4.86 15.68 -19.77
CA THR A 690 -3.43 15.49 -20.14
C THR A 690 -3.16 14.13 -20.79
N LEU A 691 -4.14 13.22 -20.76
CA LEU A 691 -4.06 11.89 -21.37
C LEU A 691 -4.85 11.78 -22.67
N SER A 692 -6.15 12.12 -22.65
CA SER A 692 -7.03 12.04 -23.81
C SER A 692 -6.97 13.27 -24.72
N PHE A 693 -6.34 14.35 -24.28
CA PHE A 693 -6.30 15.66 -24.93
C PHE A 693 -7.65 16.33 -25.18
N LEU A 694 -8.78 15.73 -24.81
CA LEU A 694 -10.12 16.33 -24.89
C LEU A 694 -10.34 17.41 -23.82
N ALA A 695 -11.23 18.37 -24.09
CA ALA A 695 -11.64 19.43 -23.19
C ALA A 695 -12.48 18.88 -22.03
N ILE A 696 -12.12 19.26 -20.80
CA ILE A 696 -12.90 18.94 -19.60
C ILE A 696 -13.89 20.08 -19.38
N GLN A 697 -15.13 19.87 -19.80
CA GLN A 697 -16.15 20.93 -19.84
C GLN A 697 -17.04 20.98 -18.58
N THR A 698 -17.23 19.83 -17.92
CA THR A 698 -18.09 19.71 -16.74
C THR A 698 -17.28 19.87 -15.44
N PRO A 699 -17.69 20.74 -14.50
CA PRO A 699 -17.07 20.82 -13.18
C PRO A 699 -17.23 19.50 -12.40
N GLY A 700 -16.20 19.11 -11.64
CA GLY A 700 -16.24 17.91 -10.79
C GLY A 700 -16.02 16.58 -11.51
N THR A 701 -15.84 16.56 -12.83
CA THR A 701 -15.52 15.35 -13.60
C THR A 701 -14.02 15.17 -13.85
N ALA A 702 -13.18 15.97 -13.19
CA ALA A 702 -11.73 15.93 -13.29
C ALA A 702 -11.09 15.33 -12.05
N LYS A 703 -9.93 14.70 -12.25
CA LYS A 703 -8.95 14.39 -11.22
C LYS A 703 -7.64 15.10 -11.53
N SER A 704 -6.81 15.33 -10.52
CA SER A 704 -5.56 16.08 -10.65
C SER A 704 -4.38 15.30 -10.10
N CYS A 705 -3.20 15.47 -10.70
CA CYS A 705 -1.97 14.90 -10.15
C CYS A 705 -1.60 15.61 -8.83
N SER A 706 -1.26 14.82 -7.80
CA SER A 706 -0.80 15.31 -6.48
C SER A 706 0.42 16.23 -6.55
N ILE A 707 1.37 15.94 -7.44
CA ILE A 707 2.65 16.67 -7.56
C ILE A 707 2.52 17.87 -8.49
N CYS A 708 2.10 17.63 -9.73
CA CYS A 708 2.18 18.66 -10.77
C CYS A 708 0.85 19.35 -11.10
N ASN A 709 -0.25 18.90 -10.48
CA ASN A 709 -1.62 19.42 -10.69
C ASN A 709 -2.12 19.37 -12.15
N ALA A 710 -1.49 18.56 -13.00
CA ALA A 710 -2.00 18.25 -14.34
C ALA A 710 -3.41 17.64 -14.23
N GLN A 711 -4.31 18.10 -15.10
CA GLN A 711 -5.72 17.73 -15.08
C GLN A 711 -5.97 16.51 -15.97
N TYR A 712 -6.79 15.59 -15.46
CA TYR A 712 -7.22 14.37 -16.14
C TYR A 712 -8.73 14.24 -15.99
N MET A 713 -9.38 13.56 -16.92
CA MET A 713 -10.75 13.12 -16.71
C MET A 713 -10.81 12.08 -15.59
N ASN A 714 -11.91 12.07 -14.83
CA ASN A 714 -12.14 11.13 -13.75
C ASN A 714 -13.11 10.04 -14.20
N GLU A 715 -12.56 8.86 -14.48
CA GLU A 715 -13.28 7.67 -14.92
C GLU A 715 -14.35 7.18 -13.91
N PHE A 716 -14.21 7.49 -12.62
CA PHE A 716 -15.19 7.07 -11.60
C PHE A 716 -16.40 8.00 -11.50
N VAL A 717 -16.31 9.21 -12.05
CA VAL A 717 -17.37 10.22 -11.98
C VAL A 717 -18.09 10.39 -13.32
N MET A 718 -17.36 10.25 -14.43
CA MET A 718 -17.92 10.52 -15.75
C MET A 718 -19.01 9.50 -16.15
N PRO A 719 -20.20 9.97 -16.59
CA PRO A 719 -21.29 9.10 -17.03
C PRO A 719 -20.89 8.12 -18.13
N ALA A 720 -19.98 8.56 -19.01
CA ALA A 720 -19.45 7.75 -20.11
C ALA A 720 -18.74 6.46 -19.64
N PHE A 721 -18.36 6.35 -18.37
CA PHE A 721 -17.73 5.15 -17.80
C PHE A 721 -18.67 4.33 -16.91
N LYS A 722 -19.89 4.81 -16.62
CA LYS A 722 -20.83 4.15 -15.71
C LYS A 722 -21.71 3.16 -16.46
N VAL A 723 -21.86 1.95 -15.92
CA VAL A 723 -22.89 1.00 -16.35
C VAL A 723 -24.25 1.53 -15.85
N PRO A 724 -25.31 1.62 -16.69
CA PRO A 724 -26.62 2.05 -16.21
C PRO A 724 -27.13 1.08 -15.14
N GLU A 725 -27.49 1.61 -13.97
CA GLU A 725 -28.08 0.83 -12.87
C GLU A 725 -29.30 0.05 -13.40
N ARG A 726 -29.30 -1.29 -13.21
CA ARG A 726 -30.52 -2.08 -13.39
C ARG A 726 -31.53 -1.60 -12.37
N ARG A 727 -32.51 -0.80 -12.81
CA ARG A 727 -33.71 -0.55 -12.01
C ARG A 727 -34.35 -1.90 -11.70
N GLU A 728 -34.40 -2.28 -10.43
CA GLU A 728 -35.25 -3.38 -10.00
C GLU A 728 -36.69 -3.06 -10.42
N PRO A 729 -37.43 -4.00 -11.02
CA PRO A 729 -38.81 -3.76 -11.40
C PRO A 729 -39.65 -3.61 -10.14
N THR A 730 -39.95 -2.36 -9.76
CA THR A 730 -41.00 -2.06 -8.80
C THR A 730 -42.34 -2.46 -9.41
N ASN A 731 -42.88 -3.59 -8.98
CA ASN A 731 -44.25 -4.01 -9.28
C ASN A 731 -45.24 -3.02 -8.66
N LEU A 732 -45.71 -2.05 -9.44
CA LEU A 732 -46.95 -1.32 -9.18
C LEU A 732 -47.68 -1.09 -10.51
N ASP A 733 -48.75 -1.86 -10.70
CA ASP A 733 -49.80 -1.62 -11.70
C ASP A 733 -50.35 -0.20 -11.58
N THR A 734 -50.52 0.51 -12.70
CA THR A 734 -51.81 1.05 -13.17
C THR A 734 -51.67 1.83 -14.49
N GLY A 735 -52.42 1.40 -15.52
CA GLY A 735 -53.19 2.28 -16.42
C GLY A 735 -52.49 3.04 -17.55
N ALA A 736 -52.50 2.43 -18.74
CA ALA A 736 -52.70 3.00 -20.10
C ALA A 736 -52.23 4.43 -20.44
N GLU A 737 -51.35 4.54 -21.44
CA GLU A 737 -51.64 5.15 -22.75
C GLU A 737 -50.53 4.78 -23.76
N GLU A 738 -50.96 4.49 -25.00
CA GLU A 738 -50.13 4.07 -26.14
C GLU A 738 -49.42 5.29 -26.74
N ASP A 739 -48.10 5.23 -26.93
CA ASP A 739 -47.37 6.07 -27.88
C ASP A 739 -46.08 5.35 -28.38
N ASP A 740 -45.76 5.62 -29.65
CA ASP A 740 -44.90 4.89 -30.61
C ASP A 740 -43.51 4.38 -30.18
N PRO A 741 -42.98 3.31 -30.84
CA PRO A 741 -41.66 2.77 -30.58
C PRO A 741 -40.57 3.56 -31.32
N MET A 742 -40.00 4.57 -30.67
CA MET A 742 -38.68 5.08 -31.06
C MET A 742 -37.62 4.05 -30.66
N GLN A 743 -36.99 3.43 -31.66
CA GLN A 743 -35.79 2.60 -31.52
C GLN A 743 -34.67 3.41 -30.85
N GLY A 744 -34.57 3.31 -29.53
CA GLY A 744 -33.35 3.59 -28.79
C GLY A 744 -32.48 2.33 -28.84
N THR A 745 -31.36 2.40 -29.55
CA THR A 745 -30.28 1.43 -29.39
C THR A 745 -29.95 1.31 -27.92
N SER A 746 -29.90 0.08 -27.40
CA SER A 746 -29.36 -0.17 -26.08
C SER A 746 -27.87 0.17 -26.12
N ASP A 747 -27.51 1.39 -25.77
CA ASP A 747 -26.13 1.86 -25.63
C ASP A 747 -25.49 1.20 -24.39
N GLN A 748 -25.29 -0.12 -24.46
CA GLN A 748 -24.33 -0.80 -23.59
C GLN A 748 -22.96 -0.60 -24.22
N GLU A 749 -22.08 0.19 -23.60
CA GLU A 749 -20.67 0.19 -24.00
C GLU A 749 -20.15 -1.26 -23.91
N PRO A 750 -19.50 -1.78 -24.96
CA PRO A 750 -18.84 -3.07 -24.87
C PRO A 750 -17.74 -2.99 -23.81
N HIS A 751 -17.46 -4.11 -23.13
CA HIS A 751 -16.47 -4.20 -22.05
C HIS A 751 -15.06 -3.72 -22.47
N VAL A 752 -14.78 -3.63 -23.78
CA VAL A 752 -13.50 -3.23 -24.36
C VAL A 752 -13.65 -1.90 -25.09
N SER A 753 -13.42 -0.77 -24.39
CA SER A 753 -13.40 0.56 -25.00
C SER A 753 -12.05 1.24 -24.84
N LEU A 754 -11.67 2.09 -25.81
CA LEU A 754 -10.40 2.83 -25.78
C LEU A 754 -10.26 3.64 -24.50
N ALA A 755 -11.35 4.29 -24.09
CA ALA A 755 -11.40 5.06 -22.86
C ALA A 755 -11.05 4.19 -21.64
N ARG A 756 -11.68 3.02 -21.47
CA ARG A 756 -11.37 2.13 -20.34
C ARG A 756 -9.95 1.61 -20.39
N ILE A 757 -9.47 1.17 -21.55
CA ILE A 757 -8.10 0.68 -21.71
C ILE A 757 -7.08 1.76 -21.34
N LEU A 758 -7.27 2.98 -21.85
CA LEU A 758 -6.34 4.08 -21.66
C LEU A 758 -6.24 4.51 -20.19
N PHE A 759 -7.39 4.66 -19.50
CA PHE A 759 -7.42 5.07 -18.10
C PHE A 759 -7.07 3.93 -17.12
N ALA A 760 -7.34 2.67 -17.47
CA ALA A 760 -6.83 1.51 -16.72
C ALA A 760 -5.32 1.34 -16.89
N ALA A 761 -4.77 1.64 -18.08
CA ALA A 761 -3.35 1.55 -18.34
C ALA A 761 -2.57 2.65 -17.60
N CYS A 762 -3.11 3.87 -17.55
CA CYS A 762 -2.44 5.04 -16.99
C CYS A 762 -2.92 5.41 -15.58
N ASP A 763 -2.47 4.64 -14.58
CA ASP A 763 -2.81 4.82 -13.16
C ASP A 763 -2.05 5.98 -12.46
N ARG A 764 -1.16 6.65 -13.19
CA ARG A 764 -0.27 7.71 -12.69
C ARG A 764 -0.09 8.81 -13.72
N CYS A 765 0.33 9.98 -13.28
CA CYS A 765 0.54 11.13 -14.15
C CYS A 765 1.63 10.86 -15.18
N VAL A 766 1.30 10.99 -16.49
CA VAL A 766 2.29 10.85 -17.57
C VAL A 766 3.40 11.91 -17.54
N CYS A 767 3.20 13.04 -16.85
CA CYS A 767 4.18 14.13 -16.76
C CYS A 767 5.26 13.90 -15.70
N CYS A 768 4.87 13.46 -14.50
CA CYS A 768 5.77 13.37 -13.34
C CYS A 768 5.65 12.06 -12.55
N GLY A 769 4.66 11.22 -12.85
CA GLY A 769 4.47 9.92 -12.20
C GLY A 769 3.69 9.98 -10.89
N GLY A 770 3.29 11.16 -10.42
CA GLY A 770 2.47 11.31 -9.20
C GLY A 770 1.10 10.67 -9.34
N LYS A 771 0.56 10.16 -8.22
CA LYS A 771 -0.78 9.62 -8.12
C LYS A 771 -1.83 10.73 -8.23
N PHE A 772 -3.08 10.34 -8.49
CA PHE A 772 -4.17 11.29 -8.63
C PHE A 772 -4.83 11.60 -7.28
N THR A 773 -5.49 12.76 -7.23
CA THR A 773 -6.38 13.23 -6.16
C THR A 773 -7.62 13.84 -6.81
N GLY A 774 -8.76 13.80 -6.12
CA GLY A 774 -10.07 14.25 -6.64
C GLY A 774 -11.05 13.11 -6.86
#